data_AF-A0A395CRI3-F1
#
_entry.id   AF-A0A395CRI3-F1
#
_cell.length_a   1.000
_cell.length_b   1.000
_cell.length_c   1.000
_cell.angle_alpha   90.00
_cell.angle_beta   90.00
_cell.angle_gamma   90.00
#
_symmetry.space_group_name_H-M   'P 1'
#
loop_
_entity.id
_entity.type
_entity.pdbx_description
1 polymer ?
#
loop_
_entity_poly.entity_id
_entity_poly.type
_entity_poly.pdbx_seq_one_letter_code
_entity_poly.pdbx_strand_id
1 'polypeptide(L)'
;MWRDQIDAFWDGRRGFAIGFFGDEETMGAPGPAPDLTVVSARDATFAEATTLVDVIDARRWRCGHCVLELPLDHAHVSLRSPDGAELRCSLVSEKTPMAGGELRLLLVESTDHSTPSTTPFRVVSIAARGDWRRPARDQIARSGSRLVWAISQRRLVERRDGAVALVQLLPAQRAFPAHQSRVVLQSIEAPAGRGSSTLKAPFAIMENWLRENGAPCPALRIRIPNAPDQNEFMLARTAVVLALHQRRRFRDWVRGQKDAGEPVVDPLVFDDIREATGDALERPEAVEADGSIVVHNLLNLVTHSDTAAFDGLSVTRLPDGGGESGMIVDIHFFGAALGDDVGLVGTVADAGDFGVVPADPGGVPYARLFRVESDGLGARKIGDEDILLDEILRLAADGERGVKAGPSPSSADRAMSVQGRREKFLASMNASLAAAGYAGRFDAARLWDVFEPLLVSSFVALAADAAPEARPLLPRLGGYEAYRYDPSLVQAAVRRHELANLIDEERFRDYRGAASSLLHRFVGACRLSGLVAQSADLPAQIAIWRLLAQPTAALRLIKARIALAGTEDIRQIGRVAELLLDEAIVERAAIYCDDLGLEGEAQSLRVYLARRKKGDWITFDDASRLAVIVEEANVYWRQIEVERAETVEEAARAAPQPKPEGLLATMRNFFLGGGSKGPRS
;
A
#
# COMPACT_ATOMS: atom_id res chain seq x y z
N MET A 1 -9.34 -29.15 -11.31
CA MET A 1 -8.15 -28.86 -12.14
C MET A 1 -7.46 -27.57 -11.69
N TRP A 2 -8.15 -26.43 -11.59
CA TRP A 2 -7.52 -25.17 -11.13
C TRP A 2 -7.10 -25.17 -9.64
N ARG A 3 -7.86 -25.84 -8.75
CA ARG A 3 -7.59 -25.89 -7.29
C ARG A 3 -6.22 -26.47 -6.93
N ASP A 4 -5.70 -27.37 -7.76
CA ASP A 4 -4.38 -27.98 -7.56
C ASP A 4 -3.24 -27.14 -8.22
N GLN A 5 -3.59 -26.20 -9.11
CA GLN A 5 -2.65 -25.39 -9.88
C GLN A 5 -2.46 -23.98 -9.30
N ILE A 6 -3.45 -23.46 -8.59
CA ILE A 6 -3.36 -22.14 -7.97
C ILE A 6 -2.46 -22.22 -6.73
N ASP A 7 -1.50 -21.31 -6.65
CA ASP A 7 -0.72 -21.10 -5.44
C ASP A 7 -1.27 -19.92 -4.65
N ALA A 8 -1.15 -20.02 -3.32
CA ALA A 8 -1.56 -18.99 -2.39
C ALA A 8 -0.44 -18.72 -1.39
N PHE A 9 -0.15 -17.45 -1.14
CA PHE A 9 0.81 -16.95 -0.19
C PHE A 9 0.17 -15.91 0.75
N TRP A 10 0.53 -15.93 2.01
CA TRP A 10 0.08 -14.97 3.03
C TRP A 10 1.30 -14.38 3.75
N ASP A 11 1.34 -13.08 3.96
CA ASP A 11 2.51 -12.38 4.53
C ASP A 11 2.62 -12.47 6.06
N GLY A 12 1.70 -13.19 6.72
CA GLY A 12 1.61 -13.23 8.19
C GLY A 12 0.86 -12.06 8.81
N ARG A 13 0.38 -11.12 7.99
CA ARG A 13 -0.37 -9.93 8.37
C ARG A 13 -1.67 -9.91 7.56
N ARG A 14 -1.76 -9.05 6.54
CA ARG A 14 -2.96 -8.80 5.76
C ARG A 14 -2.81 -9.18 4.30
N GLY A 15 -1.60 -9.12 3.76
CA GLY A 15 -1.33 -9.42 2.36
C GLY A 15 -1.63 -10.88 2.06
N PHE A 16 -2.43 -11.12 1.02
CA PHE A 16 -2.75 -12.45 0.51
C PHE A 16 -2.58 -12.45 -0.99
N ALA A 17 -1.57 -13.17 -1.48
CA ALA A 17 -1.27 -13.31 -2.89
C ALA A 17 -1.76 -14.66 -3.42
N ILE A 18 -2.42 -14.65 -4.58
CA ILE A 18 -2.80 -15.88 -5.30
C ILE A 18 -2.36 -15.78 -6.75
N GLY A 19 -2.00 -16.90 -7.37
CA GLY A 19 -1.56 -16.87 -8.76
C GLY A 19 -1.36 -18.24 -9.39
N PHE A 20 -1.26 -18.21 -10.71
CA PHE A 20 -0.85 -19.34 -11.53
C PHE A 20 0.59 -19.08 -11.98
N PHE A 21 1.53 -19.48 -11.12
CA PHE A 21 2.95 -19.30 -11.37
C PHE A 21 3.50 -20.46 -12.22
N GLY A 22 4.55 -20.21 -13.00
CA GLY A 22 5.17 -21.27 -13.79
C GLY A 22 5.82 -22.33 -12.90
N ASP A 23 5.57 -23.60 -13.17
CA ASP A 23 6.19 -24.76 -12.52
C ASP A 23 7.21 -25.41 -13.47
N GLU A 24 8.35 -25.87 -12.93
CA GLU A 24 9.40 -26.56 -13.69
C GLU A 24 9.00 -28.01 -14.05
N GLU A 25 8.09 -28.61 -13.27
CA GLU A 25 7.69 -30.03 -13.45
C GLU A 25 6.47 -30.21 -14.36
N THR A 26 5.64 -29.17 -14.56
CA THR A 26 4.48 -29.20 -15.45
C THR A 26 4.71 -28.36 -16.70
N MET A 27 5.34 -28.96 -17.72
CA MET A 27 5.51 -28.43 -19.09
C MET A 27 4.18 -28.29 -19.88
N GLY A 28 3.04 -28.09 -19.20
CA GLY A 28 1.75 -27.81 -19.81
C GLY A 28 1.44 -26.32 -19.71
N ALA A 29 0.92 -25.72 -20.78
CA ALA A 29 0.37 -24.36 -20.68
C ALA A 29 -0.65 -24.33 -19.52
N PRO A 30 -0.60 -23.32 -18.62
CA PRO A 30 -1.58 -23.21 -17.55
C PRO A 30 -2.99 -23.22 -18.16
N GLY A 31 -3.89 -23.98 -17.53
CA GLY A 31 -5.30 -23.97 -17.94
C GLY A 31 -5.90 -22.56 -17.81
N PRO A 32 -7.05 -22.28 -18.45
CA PRO A 32 -7.69 -20.97 -18.32
C PRO A 32 -7.95 -20.65 -16.85
N ALA A 33 -7.48 -19.48 -16.40
CA ALA A 33 -7.69 -19.00 -15.04
C ALA A 33 -9.21 -18.78 -14.81
N PRO A 34 -9.79 -19.34 -13.73
CA PRO A 34 -11.22 -19.24 -13.47
C PRO A 34 -11.58 -17.86 -12.93
N ASP A 35 -12.82 -17.43 -13.14
CA ASP A 35 -13.38 -16.33 -12.36
C ASP A 35 -13.52 -16.80 -10.90
N LEU A 36 -13.04 -16.00 -9.95
CA LEU A 36 -13.08 -16.32 -8.52
C LEU A 36 -13.76 -15.21 -7.72
N THR A 37 -14.58 -15.62 -6.76
CA THR A 37 -15.01 -14.77 -5.64
C THR A 37 -14.14 -15.10 -4.44
N VAL A 38 -13.49 -14.09 -3.88
CA VAL A 38 -12.62 -14.23 -2.70
C VAL A 38 -13.34 -13.68 -1.49
N VAL A 39 -13.54 -14.54 -0.49
CA VAL A 39 -14.13 -14.15 0.78
C VAL A 39 -13.23 -14.54 1.93
N SER A 40 -13.29 -13.79 3.02
CA SER A 40 -12.55 -14.10 4.25
C SER A 40 -13.46 -14.08 5.46
N ALA A 41 -13.09 -14.82 6.49
CA ALA A 41 -13.81 -14.87 7.76
C ALA A 41 -12.85 -15.06 8.94
N ARG A 42 -13.34 -14.73 10.13
CA ARG A 42 -12.67 -15.04 11.40
C ARG A 42 -12.71 -16.52 11.74
N ASP A 43 -13.75 -17.22 11.28
CA ASP A 43 -14.05 -18.61 11.60
C ASP A 43 -14.00 -19.53 10.36
N ALA A 44 -13.83 -20.83 10.59
CA ALA A 44 -13.70 -21.83 9.52
C ALA A 44 -15.03 -22.22 8.85
N THR A 45 -16.17 -21.87 9.46
CA THR A 45 -17.51 -22.21 8.94
C THR A 45 -18.09 -21.12 8.04
N PHE A 46 -17.50 -19.92 8.06
CA PHE A 46 -17.94 -18.73 7.32
C PHE A 46 -19.37 -18.30 7.71
N ALA A 47 -19.81 -18.59 8.94
CA ALA A 47 -21.21 -18.45 9.34
C ALA A 47 -21.60 -17.04 9.80
N GLU A 48 -20.73 -16.32 10.52
CA GLU A 48 -21.14 -15.10 11.23
C GLU A 48 -20.53 -13.79 10.69
N ALA A 49 -19.32 -13.85 10.12
CA ALA A 49 -18.57 -12.65 9.73
C ALA A 49 -17.81 -12.83 8.40
N THR A 50 -18.51 -13.21 7.34
CA THR A 50 -17.90 -13.36 6.01
C THR A 50 -17.82 -12.02 5.29
N THR A 51 -16.60 -11.67 4.87
CA THR A 51 -16.29 -10.41 4.18
C THR A 51 -15.89 -10.70 2.73
N LEU A 52 -16.56 -10.06 1.78
CA LEU A 52 -16.14 -10.04 0.37
C LEU A 52 -14.84 -9.24 0.22
N VAL A 53 -13.77 -9.91 -0.22
CA VAL A 53 -12.42 -9.33 -0.35
C VAL A 53 -12.14 -8.86 -1.77
N ASP A 54 -12.40 -9.72 -2.76
CA ASP A 54 -12.23 -9.40 -4.19
C ASP A 54 -13.13 -10.28 -5.08
N VAL A 55 -13.36 -9.82 -6.31
CA VAL A 55 -13.94 -10.61 -7.41
C VAL A 55 -12.98 -10.55 -8.59
N ILE A 56 -12.35 -11.68 -8.86
CA ILE A 56 -11.25 -11.84 -9.80
C ILE A 56 -11.81 -12.43 -11.09
N ASP A 57 -11.60 -11.74 -12.20
CA ASP A 57 -12.00 -12.19 -13.53
C ASP A 57 -10.78 -12.25 -14.46
N ALA A 58 -11.00 -12.63 -15.72
CA ALA A 58 -9.95 -12.71 -16.74
C ALA A 58 -9.07 -11.44 -16.86
N ARG A 59 -9.60 -10.24 -16.61
CA ARG A 59 -8.79 -9.01 -16.64
C ARG A 59 -7.91 -8.89 -15.40
N ARG A 60 -8.44 -9.28 -14.23
CA ARG A 60 -7.69 -9.31 -12.97
C ARG A 60 -6.52 -10.30 -13.02
N TRP A 61 -6.66 -11.38 -13.79
CA TRP A 61 -5.62 -12.38 -14.02
C TRP A 61 -4.53 -12.02 -15.04
N ARG A 62 -4.57 -10.85 -15.69
CA ARG A 62 -3.67 -10.56 -16.82
C ARG A 62 -2.17 -10.66 -16.50
N CYS A 63 -1.77 -10.37 -15.25
CA CYS A 63 -0.38 -10.53 -14.82
C CYS A 63 -0.04 -11.92 -14.24
N GLY A 64 -0.99 -12.86 -14.23
CA GLY A 64 -0.84 -14.23 -13.73
C GLY A 64 -1.10 -14.40 -12.24
N HIS A 65 -1.15 -13.31 -11.47
CA HIS A 65 -1.39 -13.32 -10.03
C HIS A 65 -2.21 -12.10 -9.58
N CYS A 66 -2.61 -12.11 -8.31
CA CYS A 66 -3.32 -11.04 -7.63
C CYS A 66 -2.77 -10.94 -6.22
N VAL A 67 -2.63 -9.72 -5.70
CA VAL A 67 -2.37 -9.46 -4.28
C VAL A 67 -3.58 -8.74 -3.72
N LEU A 68 -4.07 -9.19 -2.57
CA LEU A 68 -5.27 -8.74 -1.89
C LEU A 68 -4.91 -8.39 -0.45
N GLU A 69 -5.71 -7.53 0.18
CA GLU A 69 -5.56 -7.18 1.59
C GLU A 69 -6.75 -7.73 2.40
N LEU A 70 -6.44 -8.58 3.37
CA LEU A 70 -7.40 -9.18 4.29
C LEU A 70 -7.67 -8.25 5.49
N PRO A 71 -8.84 -8.37 6.14
CA PRO A 71 -9.06 -7.81 7.47
C PRO A 71 -8.09 -8.43 8.51
N LEU A 72 -7.61 -7.62 9.46
CA LEU A 72 -6.53 -7.98 10.41
C LEU A 72 -6.82 -9.21 11.30
N ASP A 73 -8.08 -9.50 11.52
CA ASP A 73 -8.62 -10.51 12.41
C ASP A 73 -9.16 -11.75 11.67
N HIS A 74 -9.08 -11.76 10.34
CA HIS A 74 -9.55 -12.86 9.52
C HIS A 74 -8.44 -13.91 9.36
N ALA A 75 -8.74 -15.15 9.73
CA ALA A 75 -7.81 -16.27 9.67
C ALA A 75 -8.20 -17.33 8.62
N HIS A 76 -9.33 -17.15 7.94
CA HIS A 76 -9.82 -18.08 6.93
C HIS A 76 -10.17 -17.35 5.63
N VAL A 77 -9.79 -17.94 4.50
CA VAL A 77 -10.08 -17.42 3.16
C VAL A 77 -10.72 -18.52 2.32
N SER A 78 -11.72 -18.18 1.52
CA SER A 78 -12.38 -19.09 0.58
C SER A 78 -12.35 -18.50 -0.82
N LEU A 79 -11.83 -19.28 -1.77
CA LEU A 79 -11.83 -18.99 -3.19
C LEU A 79 -12.92 -19.82 -3.85
N ARG A 80 -13.92 -19.17 -4.44
CA ARG A 80 -15.09 -19.82 -5.03
C ARG A 80 -15.21 -19.51 -6.51
N SER A 81 -15.27 -20.54 -7.35
CA SER A 81 -15.58 -20.37 -8.77
C SER A 81 -17.09 -20.52 -9.03
N PRO A 82 -17.62 -19.97 -10.14
CA PRO A 82 -19.04 -20.05 -10.50
C PRO A 82 -19.57 -21.48 -10.68
N ASP A 83 -18.70 -22.43 -11.01
CA ASP A 83 -19.02 -23.86 -11.18
C ASP A 83 -19.21 -24.60 -9.84
N GLY A 84 -19.10 -23.89 -8.70
CA GLY A 84 -19.26 -24.44 -7.36
C GLY A 84 -17.98 -25.05 -6.77
N ALA A 85 -16.85 -25.04 -7.48
CA ALA A 85 -15.59 -25.48 -6.90
C ALA A 85 -15.06 -24.47 -5.87
N GLU A 86 -14.60 -24.97 -4.73
CA GLU A 86 -14.12 -24.16 -3.61
C GLU A 86 -12.73 -24.62 -3.14
N LEU A 87 -11.85 -23.65 -2.88
CA LEU A 87 -10.58 -23.84 -2.18
C LEU A 87 -10.63 -23.01 -0.89
N ARG A 88 -10.42 -23.65 0.26
CA ARG A 88 -10.34 -22.96 1.55
C ARG A 88 -8.88 -22.89 2.01
N CYS A 89 -8.49 -21.73 2.50
CA CYS A 89 -7.20 -21.49 3.12
C CYS A 89 -7.40 -21.18 4.61
N SER A 90 -6.59 -21.79 5.47
CA SER A 90 -6.48 -21.48 6.89
C SER A 90 -5.13 -20.83 7.14
N LEU A 91 -5.13 -19.62 7.67
CA LEU A 91 -3.94 -18.84 7.98
C LEU A 91 -3.53 -19.16 9.41
N VAL A 92 -2.36 -19.79 9.59
CA VAL A 92 -1.93 -20.32 10.89
C VAL A 92 -0.67 -19.62 11.37
N SER A 93 -0.54 -19.43 12.69
CA SER A 93 0.64 -18.78 13.29
C SER A 93 1.92 -19.58 13.07
N GLU A 94 3.08 -18.90 13.02
CA GLU A 94 4.41 -19.54 12.95
C GLU A 94 4.65 -20.59 14.05
N LYS A 95 3.99 -20.43 15.20
CA LYS A 95 4.13 -21.34 16.35
C LYS A 95 3.31 -22.62 16.21
N THR A 96 2.43 -22.71 15.21
CA THR A 96 1.58 -23.88 15.00
C THR A 96 2.43 -25.05 14.49
N PRO A 97 2.49 -26.18 15.21
CA PRO A 97 3.28 -27.33 14.78
C PRO A 97 2.64 -27.97 13.54
N MET A 98 3.32 -27.86 12.40
CA MET A 98 2.92 -28.55 11.17
C MET A 98 3.82 -29.77 10.93
N ALA A 99 3.24 -30.97 11.06
CA ALA A 99 3.90 -32.23 10.73
C ALA A 99 3.82 -32.49 9.22
N GLY A 100 4.96 -32.47 8.54
CA GLY A 100 5.03 -32.66 7.08
C GLY A 100 4.63 -31.41 6.27
N GLY A 101 4.05 -31.64 5.10
CA GLY A 101 3.67 -30.60 4.14
C GLY A 101 4.73 -30.31 3.06
N GLU A 102 4.54 -29.19 2.39
CA GLU A 102 5.41 -28.68 1.32
C GLU A 102 5.91 -27.28 1.69
N LEU A 103 7.13 -26.96 1.29
CA LEU A 103 7.63 -25.60 1.21
C LEU A 103 7.45 -25.14 -0.25
N ARG A 104 6.63 -24.10 -0.45
CA ARG A 104 6.50 -23.41 -1.73
C ARG A 104 7.48 -22.26 -1.77
N LEU A 105 8.41 -22.31 -2.73
CA LEU A 105 9.41 -21.27 -2.96
C LEU A 105 9.04 -20.50 -4.23
N LEU A 106 8.57 -19.27 -4.08
CA LEU A 106 8.33 -18.35 -5.19
C LEU A 106 9.61 -17.57 -5.48
N LEU A 107 10.05 -17.64 -6.73
CA LEU A 107 11.23 -16.99 -7.28
C LEU A 107 10.78 -15.88 -8.24
N VAL A 108 11.37 -14.70 -8.07
CA VAL A 108 11.17 -13.54 -8.95
C VAL A 108 12.46 -13.31 -9.73
N GLU A 109 12.43 -13.58 -11.03
CA GLU A 109 13.59 -13.48 -11.90
C GLU A 109 13.47 -12.25 -12.83
N SER A 110 14.57 -11.52 -12.99
CA SER A 110 14.70 -10.44 -13.97
C SER A 110 14.89 -11.04 -15.37
N THR A 111 14.22 -10.47 -16.37
CA THR A 111 14.41 -10.85 -17.78
C THR A 111 15.56 -10.06 -18.42
N ASP A 112 16.36 -10.74 -19.23
CA ASP A 112 17.31 -10.09 -20.13
C ASP A 112 16.53 -9.47 -21.31
N HIS A 113 16.71 -8.17 -21.51
CA HIS A 113 15.82 -7.35 -22.32
C HIS A 113 15.76 -7.74 -23.81
N SER A 114 14.55 -7.79 -24.37
CA SER A 114 14.27 -7.43 -25.78
C SER A 114 12.77 -7.34 -26.10
N THR A 115 11.90 -7.91 -25.29
CA THR A 115 10.43 -7.82 -25.44
C THR A 115 9.75 -7.49 -24.11
N PRO A 116 8.62 -6.75 -24.11
CA PRO A 116 7.76 -6.62 -22.93
C PRO A 116 7.10 -7.96 -22.63
N SER A 117 7.88 -8.91 -22.09
CA SER A 117 7.34 -10.16 -21.57
C SER A 117 6.98 -9.95 -20.10
N THR A 118 5.88 -10.57 -19.68
CA THR A 118 5.53 -10.75 -18.28
C THR A 118 6.76 -11.23 -17.50
N THR A 119 7.09 -10.57 -16.38
CA THR A 119 8.17 -11.03 -15.50
C THR A 119 7.85 -12.46 -15.08
N PRO A 120 8.76 -13.43 -15.28
CA PRO A 120 8.51 -14.80 -14.90
C PRO A 120 8.54 -14.91 -13.38
N PHE A 121 7.36 -15.10 -12.80
CA PHE A 121 7.19 -15.58 -11.44
C PHE A 121 7.14 -17.10 -11.49
N ARG A 122 8.06 -17.74 -10.77
CA ARG A 122 8.23 -19.19 -10.79
C ARG A 122 8.04 -19.75 -9.39
N VAL A 123 7.27 -20.83 -9.25
CA VAL A 123 7.13 -21.53 -7.97
C VAL A 123 7.81 -22.88 -8.05
N VAL A 124 8.47 -23.27 -6.97
CA VAL A 124 9.05 -24.59 -6.77
C VAL A 124 8.43 -25.23 -5.53
N SER A 125 8.04 -26.50 -5.65
CA SER A 125 7.59 -27.31 -4.51
C SER A 125 8.76 -28.10 -3.93
N ILE A 126 8.98 -27.99 -2.62
CA ILE A 126 10.02 -28.73 -1.89
C ILE A 126 9.35 -29.48 -0.75
N ALA A 127 9.63 -30.78 -0.60
CA ALA A 127 9.09 -31.54 0.53
C ALA A 127 9.58 -30.95 1.87
N ALA A 128 8.66 -30.62 2.77
CA ALA A 128 9.00 -30.02 4.08
C ALA A 128 9.45 -31.08 5.12
N ARG A 129 10.29 -32.04 4.69
CA ARG A 129 10.86 -33.11 5.53
C ARG A 129 12.40 -33.01 5.54
N GLY A 130 13.01 -33.27 6.69
CA GLY A 130 14.47 -33.18 6.84
C GLY A 130 15.00 -31.74 6.68
N ASP A 131 16.21 -31.60 6.14
CA ASP A 131 16.83 -30.30 5.86
C ASP A 131 16.31 -29.70 4.53
N TRP A 132 15.08 -29.20 4.56
CA TRP A 132 14.45 -28.52 3.42
C TRP A 132 15.17 -27.21 3.02
N ARG A 133 16.00 -26.65 3.91
CA ARG A 133 16.73 -25.39 3.64
C ARG A 133 17.78 -25.60 2.55
N ARG A 134 18.42 -26.77 2.50
CA ARG A 134 19.41 -27.11 1.47
C ARG A 134 18.80 -27.12 0.04
N PRO A 135 17.73 -27.88 -0.26
CA PRO A 135 17.05 -27.80 -1.55
C PRO A 135 16.56 -26.40 -1.92
N ALA A 136 16.08 -25.61 -0.95
CA ALA A 136 15.66 -24.23 -1.22
C ALA A 136 16.84 -23.34 -1.64
N ARG A 137 17.98 -23.48 -0.95
CA ARG A 137 19.24 -22.79 -1.32
C ARG A 137 19.74 -23.23 -2.70
N ASP A 138 19.65 -24.52 -3.02
CA ASP A 138 20.05 -25.04 -4.33
C ASP A 138 19.19 -24.43 -5.45
N GLN A 139 17.88 -24.28 -5.24
CA GLN A 139 16.97 -23.64 -6.20
C GLN A 139 17.24 -22.13 -6.37
N ILE A 140 17.48 -21.42 -5.26
CA ILE A 140 17.91 -20.02 -5.27
C ILE A 140 19.23 -19.87 -6.05
N ALA A 141 20.20 -20.76 -5.81
CA ALA A 141 21.49 -20.75 -6.50
C ALA A 141 21.37 -21.01 -8.01
N ARG A 142 20.45 -21.90 -8.43
CA ARG A 142 20.15 -22.16 -9.86
C ARG A 142 19.60 -20.93 -10.58
N SER A 143 18.83 -20.10 -9.89
CA SER A 143 18.31 -18.84 -10.43
C SER A 143 19.44 -17.83 -10.69
N GLY A 144 20.53 -17.93 -9.92
CA GLY A 144 21.80 -17.26 -10.17
C GLY A 144 21.69 -15.73 -10.20
N SER A 145 22.23 -15.12 -11.26
CA SER A 145 22.24 -13.67 -11.48
C SER A 145 20.89 -13.08 -11.88
N ARG A 146 19.90 -13.91 -12.20
CA ARG A 146 18.56 -13.46 -12.59
C ARG A 146 17.66 -13.22 -11.38
N LEU A 147 17.94 -13.87 -10.25
CA LEU A 147 17.08 -13.80 -9.06
C LEU A 147 17.11 -12.40 -8.43
N VAL A 148 15.95 -11.77 -8.37
CA VAL A 148 15.72 -10.46 -7.73
C VAL A 148 15.21 -10.65 -6.31
N TRP A 149 14.27 -11.58 -6.14
CA TRP A 149 13.54 -11.81 -4.89
C TRP A 149 13.11 -13.28 -4.79
N ALA A 150 13.05 -13.81 -3.58
CA ALA A 150 12.42 -15.09 -3.32
C ALA A 150 11.68 -15.07 -1.99
N ILE A 151 10.51 -15.70 -1.96
CA ILE A 151 9.76 -15.94 -0.74
C ILE A 151 9.47 -17.43 -0.60
N SER A 152 9.52 -17.93 0.62
CA SER A 152 9.23 -19.32 0.94
C SER A 152 8.06 -19.38 1.90
N GLN A 153 7.15 -20.33 1.69
CA GLN A 153 6.02 -20.54 2.57
C GLN A 153 5.78 -22.02 2.78
N ARG A 154 5.64 -22.42 4.04
CA ARG A 154 5.22 -23.78 4.39
C ARG A 154 3.70 -23.89 4.28
N ARG A 155 3.24 -24.97 3.64
CA ARG A 155 1.82 -25.29 3.51
C ARG A 155 1.54 -26.77 3.74
N LEU A 156 0.34 -27.07 4.20
CA LEU A 156 -0.20 -28.43 4.26
C LEU A 156 -1.52 -28.46 3.50
N VAL A 157 -1.66 -29.42 2.61
CA VAL A 157 -2.87 -29.61 1.82
C VAL A 157 -3.61 -30.82 2.38
N GLU A 158 -4.80 -30.59 2.92
CA GLU A 158 -5.73 -31.62 3.36
C GLU A 158 -6.87 -31.72 2.35
N ARG A 159 -7.04 -32.90 1.76
CA ARG A 159 -8.22 -33.20 0.94
C ARG A 159 -9.33 -33.67 1.87
N ARG A 160 -10.41 -32.89 1.99
CA ARG A 160 -11.61 -33.30 2.71
C ARG A 160 -12.59 -33.97 1.75
N ASP A 161 -13.40 -34.89 2.27
CA ASP A 161 -14.46 -35.53 1.50
C ASP A 161 -15.47 -34.48 1.02
N GLY A 162 -15.71 -34.48 -0.30
CA GLY A 162 -16.60 -33.53 -0.98
C GLY A 162 -15.91 -32.24 -1.41
N ALA A 163 -15.50 -32.16 -2.69
CA ALA A 163 -15.18 -30.99 -3.53
C ALA A 163 -14.42 -29.75 -2.96
N VAL A 164 -14.04 -29.71 -1.68
CA VAL A 164 -13.38 -28.58 -1.01
C VAL A 164 -12.00 -29.04 -0.56
N ALA A 165 -10.97 -28.41 -1.10
CA ALA A 165 -9.61 -28.60 -0.62
C ALA A 165 -9.34 -27.59 0.51
N LEU A 166 -8.69 -28.05 1.59
CA LEU A 166 -8.23 -27.17 2.67
C LEU A 166 -6.70 -27.05 2.59
N VAL A 167 -6.22 -25.82 2.58
CA VAL A 167 -4.79 -25.51 2.59
C VAL A 167 -4.47 -24.71 3.85
N GLN A 168 -3.63 -25.25 4.71
CA GLN A 168 -3.08 -24.52 5.84
C GLN A 168 -1.81 -23.79 5.40
N LEU A 169 -1.74 -22.49 5.65
CA LEU A 169 -0.65 -21.61 5.23
C LEU A 169 0.00 -20.99 6.47
N LEU A 170 1.30 -21.25 6.64
CA LEU A 170 2.14 -20.44 7.52
C LEU A 170 2.46 -19.10 6.85
N PRO A 171 2.90 -18.07 7.59
CA PRO A 171 3.42 -16.85 7.01
C PRO A 171 4.53 -17.13 6.00
N ALA A 172 4.45 -16.47 4.85
CA ALA A 172 5.51 -16.43 3.88
C ALA A 172 6.68 -15.62 4.45
N GLN A 173 7.87 -16.17 4.31
CA GLN A 173 9.11 -15.57 4.77
C GLN A 173 9.98 -15.26 3.56
N ARG A 174 10.72 -14.15 3.63
CA ARG A 174 11.68 -13.80 2.59
C ARG A 174 12.84 -14.81 2.61
N ALA A 175 13.02 -15.51 1.51
CA ALA A 175 14.10 -16.47 1.32
C ALA A 175 15.31 -15.85 0.58
N PHE A 176 15.08 -14.85 -0.28
CA PHE A 176 16.13 -14.11 -0.96
C PHE A 176 15.70 -12.66 -1.28
N PRO A 177 16.61 -11.68 -1.13
CA PRO A 177 17.82 -11.78 -0.31
C PRO A 177 17.40 -12.03 1.15
N ALA A 178 18.22 -12.72 1.94
CA ALA A 178 17.91 -12.92 3.35
C ALA A 178 17.69 -11.57 4.07
N HIS A 179 18.42 -10.54 3.67
CA HIS A 179 18.33 -9.18 4.20
C HIS A 179 18.26 -8.15 3.08
N GLN A 180 17.41 -7.14 3.24
CA GLN A 180 17.29 -6.05 2.26
C GLN A 180 18.43 -5.04 2.36
N SER A 181 19.02 -4.91 3.55
CA SER A 181 20.11 -3.98 3.85
C SER A 181 21.31 -4.71 4.42
N ARG A 182 22.50 -4.15 4.18
CA ARG A 182 23.76 -4.71 4.67
C ARG A 182 24.00 -4.42 6.15
N VAL A 183 23.41 -3.35 6.66
CA VAL A 183 23.34 -3.02 8.08
C VAL A 183 21.91 -2.61 8.41
N VAL A 184 21.32 -3.26 9.41
CA VAL A 184 19.96 -2.97 9.88
C VAL A 184 20.03 -2.38 11.28
N LEU A 185 19.45 -1.20 11.47
CA LEU A 185 19.35 -0.51 12.75
C LEU A 185 17.96 -0.72 13.35
N GLN A 186 17.90 -1.00 14.64
CA GLN A 186 16.67 -1.14 15.40
C GLN A 186 16.79 -0.36 16.71
N SER A 187 15.84 0.53 16.96
CA SER A 187 15.61 1.10 18.28
C SER A 187 15.17 0.00 19.24
N ILE A 188 15.83 -0.12 20.39
CA ILE A 188 15.45 -1.07 21.44
C ILE A 188 15.19 -0.32 22.74
N GLU A 189 14.17 -0.76 23.48
CA GLU A 189 13.96 -0.28 24.85
C GLU A 189 15.18 -0.64 25.70
N ALA A 190 15.56 0.28 26.59
CA ALA A 190 16.66 0.04 27.52
C ALA A 190 16.38 -1.25 28.32
N PRO A 191 17.22 -2.29 28.23
CA PRO A 191 16.92 -3.58 28.85
C PRO A 191 16.83 -3.45 30.39
N ALA A 192 15.83 -4.10 30.98
CA ALA A 192 15.56 -4.10 32.43
C ALA A 192 16.67 -4.72 33.30
N GLY A 193 17.65 -5.38 32.68
CA GLY A 193 18.85 -5.87 33.33
C GLY A 193 20.02 -5.67 32.38
N ARG A 194 20.81 -4.60 32.60
CA ARG A 194 22.10 -4.43 31.92
C ARG A 194 22.96 -5.67 32.23
N GLY A 195 23.66 -6.19 31.22
CA GLY A 195 24.88 -6.97 31.49
C GLY A 195 25.84 -6.12 32.34
N SER A 196 26.74 -6.73 33.11
CA SER A 196 27.64 -5.97 33.99
C SER A 196 28.52 -5.02 33.16
N SER A 197 28.14 -3.73 33.10
CA SER A 197 29.05 -2.67 32.66
C SER A 197 30.18 -2.60 33.68
N THR A 198 31.43 -2.54 33.21
CA THR A 198 32.58 -2.29 34.08
C THR A 198 32.68 -0.81 34.49
N LEU A 199 31.91 0.07 33.84
CA LEU A 199 31.89 1.51 34.10
C LEU A 199 30.96 1.82 35.28
N LYS A 200 31.41 2.66 36.22
CA LYS A 200 30.65 3.10 37.40
C LYS A 200 30.32 4.59 37.29
N ALA A 201 29.28 5.01 38.00
CA ALA A 201 29.04 6.44 38.17
C ALA A 201 30.10 7.05 39.09
N PRO A 202 30.60 8.25 38.79
CA PRO A 202 31.73 8.84 39.51
C PRO A 202 31.36 9.31 40.93
N PHE A 203 30.07 9.53 41.22
CA PHE A 203 29.59 9.99 42.51
C PHE A 203 28.41 9.16 43.02
N ALA A 204 28.33 8.94 44.33
CA ALA A 204 27.23 8.21 44.98
C ALA A 204 25.83 8.83 44.72
N ILE A 205 25.75 10.15 44.48
CA ILE A 205 24.51 10.85 44.09
C ILE A 205 24.07 10.43 42.68
N MET A 206 25.01 10.35 41.73
CA MET A 206 24.73 9.82 40.40
C MET A 206 24.43 8.32 40.46
N GLU A 207 25.05 7.58 41.39
CA GLU A 207 24.77 6.17 41.64
C GLU A 207 23.33 5.95 42.16
N ASN A 208 22.83 6.82 43.05
CA ASN A 208 21.42 6.80 43.47
C ASN A 208 20.47 7.21 42.34
N TRP A 209 20.83 8.22 41.53
CA TRP A 209 20.07 8.61 40.34
C TRP A 209 20.00 7.47 39.29
N LEU A 210 21.10 6.72 39.12
CA LEU A 210 21.15 5.52 38.29
C LEU A 210 20.34 4.35 38.86
N ARG A 211 20.25 4.21 40.19
CA ARG A 211 19.48 3.14 40.87
C ARG A 211 17.97 3.40 40.92
N GLU A 212 17.54 4.65 40.98
CA GLU A 212 16.12 5.01 41.18
C GLU A 212 15.29 4.99 39.90
N ASN A 213 15.90 5.20 38.72
CA ASN A 213 15.31 4.96 37.39
C ASN A 213 16.32 5.02 36.22
N GLY A 214 17.61 5.25 36.48
CA GLY A 214 18.64 5.34 35.43
C GLY A 214 18.70 6.70 34.74
N ALA A 215 19.90 7.15 34.38
CA ALA A 215 20.04 8.12 33.29
C ALA A 215 19.54 7.44 32.02
N PRO A 216 18.73 8.11 31.17
CA PRO A 216 18.31 7.52 29.90
C PRO A 216 19.56 7.18 29.08
N CYS A 217 19.78 5.89 28.85
CA CYS A 217 20.87 5.40 28.01
C CYS A 217 20.24 4.80 26.76
N PRO A 218 20.01 5.61 25.72
CA PRO A 218 19.43 5.12 24.48
C PRO A 218 20.33 4.02 23.90
N ALA A 219 19.70 2.97 23.40
CA ALA A 219 20.39 1.83 22.84
C ALA A 219 19.91 1.55 21.42
N LEU A 220 20.87 1.29 20.53
CA LEU A 220 20.63 0.97 19.13
C LEU A 220 21.17 -0.42 18.84
N ARG A 221 20.29 -1.31 18.40
CA ARG A 221 20.68 -2.63 17.91
C ARG A 221 21.06 -2.56 16.44
N ILE A 222 22.27 -2.98 16.13
CA ILE A 222 22.79 -3.13 14.79
C ILE A 222 22.84 -4.61 14.44
N ARG A 223 22.23 -4.98 13.31
CA ARG A 223 22.36 -6.30 12.70
C ARG A 223 23.17 -6.20 11.42
N ILE A 224 24.26 -6.96 11.34
CA ILE A 224 25.11 -7.09 10.15
C ILE A 224 24.90 -8.51 9.63
N PRO A 225 24.10 -8.68 8.57
CA PRO A 225 23.61 -10.02 8.23
C PRO A 225 24.58 -10.91 7.46
N ASN A 226 25.77 -10.43 7.15
CA ASN A 226 26.87 -11.24 6.60
C ASN A 226 28.05 -11.17 7.58
N ALA A 227 29.02 -12.08 7.44
CA ALA A 227 30.25 -12.00 8.20
C ALA A 227 30.92 -10.60 8.03
N PRO A 228 31.45 -9.99 9.10
CA PRO A 228 32.08 -8.66 9.04
C PRO A 228 33.13 -8.55 7.93
N ASP A 229 33.93 -9.59 7.72
CA ASP A 229 34.98 -9.67 6.69
C ASP A 229 34.44 -9.45 5.27
N GLN A 230 33.21 -9.89 4.99
CA GLN A 230 32.58 -9.69 3.67
C GLN A 230 32.14 -8.23 3.45
N ASN A 231 31.88 -7.52 4.56
CA ASN A 231 31.44 -6.13 4.58
C ASN A 231 32.55 -5.16 5.01
N GLU A 232 33.78 -5.63 5.23
CA GLU A 232 34.87 -4.89 5.88
C GLU A 232 35.06 -3.49 5.30
N PHE A 233 35.12 -3.35 3.97
CA PHE A 233 35.27 -2.06 3.31
C PHE A 233 34.15 -1.06 3.64
N MET A 234 32.89 -1.52 3.66
CA MET A 234 31.75 -0.65 3.98
C MET A 234 31.71 -0.32 5.47
N LEU A 235 31.95 -1.31 6.34
CA LEU A 235 32.01 -1.10 7.79
C LEU A 235 33.15 -0.14 8.17
N ALA A 236 34.29 -0.22 7.47
CA ALA A 236 35.43 0.68 7.64
C ALA A 236 35.12 2.12 7.20
N ARG A 237 34.09 2.32 6.37
CA ARG A 237 33.63 3.62 5.85
C ARG A 237 32.29 4.03 6.43
N THR A 238 31.92 3.41 7.55
CA THR A 238 30.71 3.70 8.32
C THR A 238 31.11 4.13 9.72
N ALA A 239 30.53 5.22 10.20
CA ALA A 239 30.72 5.74 11.54
C ALA A 239 29.40 5.67 12.33
N VAL A 240 29.51 5.28 13.59
CA VAL A 240 28.51 5.54 14.63
C VAL A 240 28.67 6.97 15.09
N VAL A 241 27.55 7.68 15.21
CA VAL A 241 27.51 9.11 15.52
C VAL A 241 26.69 9.34 16.79
N LEU A 242 27.18 10.22 17.64
CA LEU A 242 26.49 10.82 18.78
C LEU A 242 26.62 12.34 18.68
N ALA A 243 25.52 13.04 18.38
CA ALA A 243 25.46 14.49 18.29
C ALA A 243 24.73 15.08 19.51
N LEU A 244 25.50 15.76 20.36
CA LEU A 244 25.12 16.33 21.64
C LEU A 244 24.62 17.77 21.46
N HIS A 245 23.33 17.92 21.14
CA HIS A 245 22.69 19.22 20.92
C HIS A 245 22.72 20.11 22.16
N GLN A 246 22.57 19.53 23.34
CA GLN A 246 22.65 20.29 24.60
C GLN A 246 24.02 20.94 24.77
N ARG A 247 25.10 20.18 24.49
CA ARG A 247 26.48 20.68 24.58
C ARG A 247 26.76 21.76 23.53
N ARG A 248 26.21 21.59 22.31
CA ARG A 248 26.29 22.63 21.27
C ARG A 248 25.64 23.93 21.72
N ARG A 249 24.40 23.87 22.21
CA ARG A 249 23.68 25.05 22.72
C ARG A 249 24.39 25.70 23.90
N PHE A 250 24.92 24.91 24.82
CA PHE A 250 25.69 25.43 25.94
C PHE A 250 26.94 26.19 25.47
N ARG A 251 27.66 25.67 24.47
CA ARG A 251 28.82 26.38 23.90
C ARG A 251 28.45 27.66 23.19
N ASP A 252 27.38 27.64 22.43
CA ASP A 252 26.89 28.83 21.74
C ASP A 252 26.46 29.90 22.77
N TRP A 253 25.83 29.48 23.88
CA TRP A 253 25.52 30.36 25.01
C TRP A 253 26.77 30.90 25.70
N VAL A 254 27.76 30.06 26.03
CA VAL A 254 29.04 30.48 26.63
C VAL A 254 29.78 31.48 25.74
N ARG A 255 29.79 31.26 24.42
CA ARG A 255 30.36 32.23 23.47
C ARG A 255 29.62 33.56 23.52
N GLY A 256 28.28 33.52 23.50
CA GLY A 256 27.46 34.72 23.63
C GLY A 256 27.69 35.48 24.94
N GLN A 257 27.84 34.78 26.06
CA GLN A 257 28.18 35.35 27.36
C GLN A 257 29.54 36.03 27.35
N LYS A 258 30.55 35.35 26.78
CA LYS A 258 31.90 35.89 26.64
C LYS A 258 31.92 37.14 25.76
N ASP A 259 31.19 37.11 24.64
CA ASP A 259 31.07 38.26 23.73
C ASP A 259 30.33 39.43 24.39
N ALA A 260 29.40 39.14 25.32
CA ALA A 260 28.71 40.13 26.14
C ALA A 260 29.52 40.62 27.36
N GLY A 261 30.68 40.02 27.64
CA GLY A 261 31.48 40.32 28.85
C GLY A 261 30.88 39.81 30.16
N GLU A 262 29.93 38.88 30.10
CA GLU A 262 29.29 38.27 31.26
C GLU A 262 30.15 37.11 31.83
N PRO A 263 30.00 36.77 33.13
CA PRO A 263 30.75 35.68 33.73
C PRO A 263 30.39 34.32 33.09
N VAL A 264 31.41 33.62 32.62
CA VAL A 264 31.29 32.29 32.01
C VAL A 264 31.36 31.22 33.10
N VAL A 265 30.53 30.18 32.96
CA VAL A 265 30.59 28.96 33.77
C VAL A 265 31.35 27.90 33.02
N ASP A 266 32.38 27.32 33.63
CA ASP A 266 33.11 26.18 33.07
C ASP A 266 32.39 24.86 33.44
N PRO A 267 32.17 23.95 32.48
CA PRO A 267 31.61 22.64 32.77
C PRO A 267 32.65 21.75 33.47
N LEU A 268 32.19 20.88 34.38
CA LEU A 268 33.04 19.84 34.97
C LEU A 268 33.62 18.95 33.87
N VAL A 269 34.94 18.76 33.89
CA VAL A 269 35.65 17.85 32.98
C VAL A 269 36.01 16.54 33.67
N PHE A 270 36.45 15.55 32.89
CA PHE A 270 36.85 14.25 33.44
C PHE A 270 38.06 14.37 34.39
N ASP A 271 38.94 15.35 34.18
CA ASP A 271 40.07 15.57 35.08
C ASP A 271 39.60 16.05 36.46
N ASP A 272 38.58 16.92 36.53
CA ASP A 272 37.96 17.33 37.81
C ASP A 272 37.35 16.12 38.52
N ILE A 273 36.75 15.20 37.76
CA ILE A 273 36.14 13.98 38.30
C ILE A 273 37.22 13.03 38.82
N ARG A 274 38.27 12.77 38.05
CA ARG A 274 39.40 11.90 38.44
C ARG A 274 40.13 12.43 39.67
N GLU A 275 40.31 13.75 39.74
CA GLU A 275 40.86 14.41 40.92
C GLU A 275 39.94 14.21 42.13
N ALA A 276 38.63 14.40 41.96
CA ALA A 276 37.65 14.25 43.03
C ALA A 276 37.51 12.80 43.53
N THR A 277 37.62 11.80 42.65
CA THR A 277 37.52 10.37 43.00
C THR A 277 38.84 9.78 43.48
N GLY A 278 39.98 10.40 43.13
CA GLY A 278 41.32 9.88 43.40
C GLY A 278 41.71 8.69 42.51
N ASP A 279 40.91 8.36 41.49
CA ASP A 279 41.23 7.32 40.51
C ASP A 279 41.54 7.96 39.15
N ALA A 280 42.82 7.91 38.77
CA ALA A 280 43.30 8.45 37.50
C ALA A 280 42.76 7.71 36.26
N LEU A 281 42.23 6.50 36.43
CA LEU A 281 41.62 5.71 35.36
C LEU A 281 40.08 5.77 35.40
N GLU A 282 39.49 6.60 36.26
CA GLU A 282 38.05 6.77 36.33
C GLU A 282 37.51 7.21 34.96
N ARG A 283 36.49 6.47 34.51
CA ARG A 283 35.75 6.73 33.27
C ARG A 283 34.26 6.68 33.58
N PRO A 284 33.64 7.83 33.91
CA PRO A 284 32.21 7.88 34.16
C PRO A 284 31.43 7.50 32.89
N GLU A 285 30.17 7.07 33.06
CA GLU A 285 29.21 6.88 31.96
C GLU A 285 28.82 8.23 31.32
N ALA A 286 29.78 8.86 30.63
CA ALA A 286 29.65 10.18 30.02
C ALA A 286 30.58 10.30 28.79
N VAL A 287 30.52 11.47 28.15
CA VAL A 287 31.38 11.82 27.00
C VAL A 287 32.57 12.64 27.49
N GLU A 288 33.78 12.13 27.27
CA GLU A 288 35.06 12.78 27.59
C GLU A 288 35.44 13.82 26.53
N ALA A 289 35.27 13.51 25.24
CA ALA A 289 35.74 14.40 24.17
C ALA A 289 35.13 15.79 24.28
N ASP A 290 35.94 16.80 23.99
CA ASP A 290 35.50 18.18 23.82
C ASP A 290 34.70 18.41 22.53
N GLY A 291 34.22 17.38 21.84
CA GLY A 291 33.32 17.54 20.70
C GLY A 291 31.87 17.79 21.14
N SER A 292 31.07 18.46 20.29
CA SER A 292 29.60 18.32 20.35
C SER A 292 29.09 17.18 19.46
N ILE A 293 29.97 16.60 18.64
CA ILE A 293 29.70 15.43 17.83
C ILE A 293 30.84 14.45 18.09
N VAL A 294 30.48 13.24 18.49
CA VAL A 294 31.40 12.13 18.68
C VAL A 294 31.15 11.13 17.56
N VAL A 295 32.23 10.66 16.93
CA VAL A 295 32.18 9.69 15.84
C VAL A 295 33.10 8.53 16.14
N HIS A 296 32.61 7.31 15.91
CA HIS A 296 33.38 6.08 16.07
C HIS A 296 33.23 5.21 14.84
N ASN A 297 34.34 4.67 14.35
CA ASN A 297 34.31 3.78 13.19
C ASN A 297 33.59 2.45 13.52
N LEU A 298 32.59 2.09 12.72
CA LEU A 298 31.76 0.91 12.97
C LEU A 298 32.58 -0.39 12.90
N LEU A 299 33.52 -0.53 11.95
CA LEU A 299 34.38 -1.72 11.89
C LEU A 299 35.19 -1.88 13.18
N ASN A 300 35.72 -0.79 13.74
CA ASN A 300 36.43 -0.85 15.02
C ASN A 300 35.48 -1.32 16.13
N LEU A 301 34.30 -0.72 16.27
CA LEU A 301 33.34 -1.11 17.29
C LEU A 301 32.97 -2.60 17.24
N VAL A 302 32.77 -3.15 16.04
CA VAL A 302 32.35 -4.55 15.87
C VAL A 302 33.48 -5.56 15.89
N THR A 303 34.75 -5.13 15.89
CA THR A 303 35.95 -6.01 15.94
C THR A 303 36.67 -6.01 17.29
N HIS A 304 36.52 -4.98 18.11
CA HIS A 304 37.18 -4.89 19.44
C HIS A 304 36.55 -5.81 20.49
N SER A 305 37.23 -6.13 21.59
CA SER A 305 36.65 -6.97 22.66
C SER A 305 35.41 -6.32 23.29
N ASP A 306 34.49 -7.13 23.82
CA ASP A 306 33.26 -6.62 24.48
C ASP A 306 33.56 -5.77 25.74
N THR A 307 34.79 -5.79 26.22
CA THR A 307 35.29 -4.98 27.33
C THR A 307 35.91 -3.64 26.91
N ALA A 308 35.98 -3.35 25.60
CA ALA A 308 36.53 -2.10 25.10
C ALA A 308 35.59 -0.92 25.41
N ALA A 309 36.12 0.10 26.08
CA ALA A 309 35.40 1.34 26.37
C ALA A 309 35.68 2.38 25.28
N PHE A 310 34.62 2.87 24.65
CA PHE A 310 34.67 3.95 23.67
C PHE A 310 34.09 5.22 24.29
N ASP A 311 34.59 6.38 23.86
CA ASP A 311 34.09 7.65 24.37
C ASP A 311 32.59 7.83 24.07
N GLY A 312 31.78 8.00 25.13
CA GLY A 312 30.34 8.16 25.00
C GLY A 312 29.57 6.91 24.56
N LEU A 313 30.19 5.73 24.44
CA LEU A 313 29.46 4.52 24.07
C LEU A 313 30.06 3.21 24.59
N SER A 314 29.21 2.19 24.73
CA SER A 314 29.63 0.78 24.89
C SER A 314 28.95 -0.11 23.87
N VAL A 315 29.55 -1.28 23.66
CA VAL A 315 29.16 -2.23 22.61
C VAL A 315 29.03 -3.61 23.24
N THR A 316 27.87 -4.23 23.08
CA THR A 316 27.60 -5.60 23.56
C THR A 316 27.27 -6.49 22.37
N ARG A 317 28.03 -7.57 22.17
CA ARG A 317 27.69 -8.58 21.15
C ARG A 317 26.71 -9.58 21.71
N LEU A 318 25.66 -9.89 20.95
CA LEU A 318 24.69 -10.91 21.33
C LEU A 318 25.06 -12.26 20.70
N PRO A 319 24.96 -13.37 21.46
CA PRO A 319 25.15 -14.69 20.89
C PRO A 319 24.10 -14.94 19.80
N ASP A 320 24.54 -15.60 18.73
CA ASP A 320 23.75 -15.87 17.52
C ASP A 320 22.45 -16.59 17.90
N GLY A 321 21.36 -15.83 17.96
CA GLY A 321 20.06 -16.30 18.42
C GLY A 321 19.39 -17.16 17.37
N GLY A 322 19.90 -18.37 17.15
CA GLY A 322 19.24 -19.41 16.37
C GLY A 322 19.08 -19.12 14.87
N GLY A 323 20.15 -19.34 14.10
CA GLY A 323 20.01 -19.90 12.74
C GLY A 323 20.06 -18.95 11.54
N GLU A 324 20.26 -17.65 11.73
CA GLU A 324 20.57 -16.70 10.64
C GLU A 324 22.01 -16.21 10.80
N SER A 325 22.91 -16.66 9.91
CA SER A 325 24.33 -16.32 9.89
C SER A 325 24.52 -14.80 9.83
N GLY A 326 24.80 -14.12 10.94
CA GLY A 326 25.05 -12.68 11.00
C GLY A 326 25.56 -12.22 12.36
N MET A 327 26.05 -10.98 12.45
CA MET A 327 26.48 -10.39 13.72
C MET A 327 25.39 -9.45 14.26
N ILE A 328 25.06 -9.58 15.54
CA ILE A 328 24.15 -8.68 16.24
C ILE A 328 24.92 -7.97 17.35
N VAL A 329 24.82 -6.65 17.35
CA VAL A 329 25.54 -5.76 18.26
C VAL A 329 24.58 -4.73 18.84
N ASP A 330 24.55 -4.59 20.16
CA ASP A 330 23.84 -3.51 20.84
C ASP A 330 24.84 -2.40 21.18
N ILE A 331 24.56 -1.18 20.74
CA ILE A 331 25.34 0.02 21.06
C ILE A 331 24.56 0.87 22.05
N HIS A 332 25.20 1.18 23.18
CA HIS A 332 24.65 2.02 24.23
C HIS A 332 25.33 3.39 24.17
N PHE A 333 24.55 4.47 24.16
CA PHE A 333 25.07 5.84 24.05
C PHE A 333 25.03 6.54 25.40
N PHE A 334 26.20 6.70 26.03
CA PHE A 334 26.36 7.41 27.29
C PHE A 334 26.41 8.92 27.09
N GLY A 335 25.87 9.66 28.05
CA GLY A 335 25.80 11.12 27.98
C GLY A 335 24.80 11.68 26.96
N ALA A 336 24.13 10.82 26.18
CA ALA A 336 23.04 11.22 25.30
C ALA A 336 21.83 11.66 26.13
N ALA A 337 21.27 12.82 25.81
CA ALA A 337 20.13 13.39 26.50
C ALA A 337 18.95 13.64 25.56
N LEU A 338 17.78 13.97 26.12
CA LEU A 338 16.60 14.33 25.35
C LEU A 338 16.93 15.44 24.34
N GLY A 339 16.59 15.19 23.09
CA GLY A 339 16.87 16.10 21.98
C GLY A 339 18.16 15.81 21.21
N ASP A 340 19.04 14.93 21.68
CA ASP A 340 20.27 14.54 21.00
C ASP A 340 20.01 13.58 19.83
N ASP A 341 20.94 13.51 18.87
CA ASP A 341 20.84 12.56 17.74
C ASP A 341 21.90 11.46 17.86
N VAL A 342 21.52 10.21 17.56
CA VAL A 342 22.42 9.06 17.50
C VAL A 342 22.18 8.26 16.22
N GLY A 343 23.17 7.55 15.70
CA GLY A 343 22.93 6.67 14.55
C GLY A 343 24.16 6.28 13.76
N LEU A 344 23.97 6.00 12.47
CA LEU A 344 25.03 5.65 11.52
C LEU A 344 25.10 6.63 10.36
N VAL A 345 26.32 6.92 9.93
CA VAL A 345 26.63 7.65 8.70
C VAL A 345 27.76 6.93 7.97
N GLY A 346 27.65 6.76 6.64
CA GLY A 346 28.68 6.08 5.85
C GLY A 346 29.04 6.88 4.61
N THR A 347 30.30 7.27 4.47
CA THR A 347 30.74 8.16 3.36
C THR A 347 30.64 7.53 1.98
N VAL A 348 30.57 6.20 1.92
CA VAL A 348 30.43 5.39 0.69
C VAL A 348 29.14 4.58 0.67
N ALA A 349 28.23 4.82 1.62
CA ALA A 349 27.02 4.04 1.74
C ALA A 349 26.01 4.45 0.66
N ASP A 350 25.54 3.46 -0.08
CA ASP A 350 24.56 3.63 -1.14
C ASP A 350 23.14 3.28 -0.65
N ALA A 351 22.16 3.55 -1.50
CA ALA A 351 20.77 3.21 -1.25
C ALA A 351 20.63 1.71 -0.92
N GLY A 352 20.04 1.42 0.24
CA GLY A 352 19.85 0.06 0.74
C GLY A 352 20.99 -0.47 1.59
N ASP A 353 22.14 0.22 1.73
CA ASP A 353 23.18 -0.24 2.65
C ASP A 353 22.72 -0.19 4.11
N PHE A 354 22.02 0.89 4.49
CA PHE A 354 21.39 1.06 5.80
C PHE A 354 19.88 0.87 5.71
N GLY A 355 19.31 0.15 6.67
CA GLY A 355 17.87 0.00 6.83
C GLY A 355 17.44 0.14 8.29
N VAL A 356 16.29 0.75 8.56
CA VAL A 356 15.74 0.87 9.92
C VAL A 356 14.49 -0.01 10.09
N VAL A 357 14.39 -0.70 11.23
CA VAL A 357 13.25 -1.56 11.62
C VAL A 357 12.52 -0.94 12.82
N PRO A 358 11.17 -0.96 12.86
CA PRO A 358 10.26 -1.63 11.92
C PRO A 358 9.96 -0.86 10.63
N ALA A 359 10.21 0.45 10.62
CA ALA A 359 9.95 1.30 9.46
C ALA A 359 11.13 2.25 9.24
N ASP A 360 11.64 2.30 8.02
CA ASP A 360 12.70 3.21 7.64
C ASP A 360 12.11 4.59 7.30
N PRO A 361 12.58 5.69 7.94
CA PRO A 361 12.06 7.03 7.69
C PRO A 361 12.41 7.55 6.28
N GLY A 362 13.31 6.87 5.55
CA GLY A 362 13.83 7.30 4.26
C GLY A 362 14.75 8.51 4.37
N GLY A 363 15.02 9.16 3.23
CA GLY A 363 15.95 10.28 3.15
C GLY A 363 17.22 9.92 2.38
N VAL A 364 18.33 10.57 2.74
CA VAL A 364 19.64 10.32 2.11
C VAL A 364 20.10 8.88 2.33
N PRO A 365 20.72 8.22 1.34
CA PRO A 365 21.06 6.79 1.44
C PRO A 365 22.15 6.50 2.48
N TYR A 366 23.04 7.45 2.74
CA TYR A 366 24.25 7.30 3.55
C TYR A 366 24.11 7.67 5.03
N ALA A 367 22.91 7.99 5.52
CA ALA A 367 22.71 8.35 6.92
C ALA A 367 21.39 7.83 7.49
N ARG A 368 21.43 7.26 8.70
CA ARG A 368 20.26 6.90 9.50
C ARG A 368 20.48 7.35 10.94
N LEU A 369 19.83 8.45 11.32
CA LEU A 369 19.88 8.98 12.69
C LEU A 369 18.53 8.81 13.40
N PHE A 370 18.61 8.80 14.72
CA PHE A 370 17.52 8.69 15.66
C PHE A 370 17.62 9.84 16.64
N ARG A 371 16.49 10.46 16.95
CA ARG A 371 16.36 11.47 18.00
C ARG A 371 16.08 10.78 19.31
N VAL A 372 16.74 11.20 20.38
CA VAL A 372 16.42 10.78 21.74
C VAL A 372 15.18 11.55 22.20
N GLU A 373 14.06 10.84 22.27
CA GLU A 373 12.73 11.34 22.67
C GLU A 373 12.34 10.79 24.05
N SER A 374 11.23 11.28 24.60
CA SER A 374 10.77 10.89 25.95
C SER A 374 10.35 9.43 26.06
N ASP A 375 9.95 8.82 24.94
CA ASP A 375 9.50 7.43 24.79
C ASP A 375 10.57 6.51 24.18
N GLY A 376 11.77 7.02 23.89
CA GLY A 376 12.90 6.24 23.40
C GLY A 376 13.58 6.86 22.19
N LEU A 377 14.15 6.03 21.31
CA LEU A 377 14.77 6.49 20.07
C LEU A 377 13.73 6.55 18.94
N GLY A 378 13.44 7.77 18.46
CA GLY A 378 12.59 8.04 17.30
C GLY A 378 13.42 8.18 16.02
N ALA A 379 13.15 7.37 14.99
CA ALA A 379 13.88 7.44 13.73
C ALA A 379 13.60 8.77 13.00
N ARG A 380 14.64 9.47 12.56
CA ARG A 380 14.53 10.79 11.91
C ARG A 380 14.77 10.69 10.41
N LYS A 381 13.91 11.35 9.63
CA LYS A 381 14.11 11.53 8.18
C LYS A 381 15.14 12.64 7.94
N ILE A 382 16.17 12.34 7.14
CA ILE A 382 17.27 13.28 6.84
C ILE A 382 17.32 13.57 5.34
N GLY A 383 17.37 14.83 4.96
CA GLY A 383 17.60 15.28 3.58
C GLY A 383 19.03 15.78 3.38
N ASP A 384 19.40 16.04 2.12
CA ASP A 384 20.72 16.62 1.79
C ASP A 384 20.92 18.01 2.41
N GLU A 385 19.83 18.75 2.62
CA GLU A 385 19.81 20.11 3.18
C GLU A 385 19.96 20.15 4.71
N ASP A 386 20.23 19.02 5.36
CA ASP A 386 20.30 18.93 6.81
C ASP A 386 21.58 19.60 7.35
N ILE A 387 21.41 20.67 8.13
CA ILE A 387 22.49 21.54 8.61
C ILE A 387 23.58 20.77 9.37
N LEU A 388 23.24 19.66 10.02
CA LEU A 388 24.20 18.85 10.78
C LEU A 388 24.94 17.83 9.94
N LEU A 389 24.37 17.42 8.80
CA LEU A 389 24.84 16.26 8.05
C LEU A 389 26.24 16.48 7.49
N ASP A 390 26.52 17.68 6.95
CA ASP A 390 27.84 18.04 6.41
C ASP A 390 28.93 17.99 7.49
N GLU A 391 28.62 18.48 8.70
CA GLU A 391 29.58 18.46 9.81
C GLU A 391 29.85 17.03 10.28
N ILE A 392 28.80 16.21 10.38
CA ILE A 392 28.91 14.79 10.74
C ILE A 392 29.72 14.02 9.69
N LEU A 393 29.43 14.21 8.40
CA LEU A 393 30.13 13.54 7.30
C LEU A 393 31.61 13.90 7.27
N ARG A 394 31.93 15.18 7.51
CA ARG A 394 33.33 15.63 7.61
C ARG A 394 34.07 14.95 8.76
N LEU A 395 33.47 14.90 9.95
CA LEU A 395 34.07 14.23 11.11
C LEU A 395 34.18 12.71 10.89
N ALA A 396 33.18 12.09 10.28
CA ALA A 396 33.23 10.68 9.92
C ALA A 396 34.38 10.39 8.95
N ALA A 397 34.54 11.21 7.90
CA ALA A 397 35.64 11.10 6.94
C ALA A 397 37.02 11.30 7.58
N ASP A 398 37.15 12.18 8.58
CA ASP A 398 38.37 12.33 9.36
C ASP A 398 38.70 11.07 10.17
N GLY A 399 37.68 10.48 10.82
CA GLY A 399 37.80 9.23 11.59
C GLY A 399 38.16 8.00 10.75
N GLU A 400 37.90 8.03 9.43
CA GLU A 400 38.26 6.96 8.50
C GLU A 400 39.74 6.93 8.12
N ARG A 401 40.47 8.06 8.20
CA ARG A 401 41.84 8.18 7.65
C ARG A 401 42.87 7.23 8.30
N GLY A 402 42.58 6.67 9.46
CA GLY A 402 43.44 5.71 10.17
C GLY A 402 43.18 4.23 9.83
N VAL A 403 42.09 3.91 9.13
CA VAL A 403 41.68 2.52 8.86
C VAL A 403 42.27 2.05 7.53
N LYS A 404 43.24 1.12 7.57
CA LYS A 404 43.74 0.43 6.38
C LYS A 404 42.72 -0.60 5.89
N ALA A 405 41.66 -0.14 5.23
CA ALA A 405 40.80 -1.05 4.48
C ALA A 405 41.57 -1.58 3.26
N GLY A 406 41.45 -2.89 2.97
CA GLY A 406 41.98 -3.49 1.75
C GLY A 406 41.45 -2.80 0.47
N PRO A 407 41.99 -3.14 -0.72
CA PRO A 407 41.51 -2.57 -1.96
C PRO A 407 39.99 -2.70 -2.06
N SER A 408 39.34 -1.61 -2.47
CA SER A 408 37.91 -1.62 -2.76
C SER A 408 37.65 -2.81 -3.69
N PRO A 409 36.82 -3.80 -3.34
CA PRO A 409 36.19 -4.59 -4.38
C PRO A 409 35.59 -3.59 -5.37
N SER A 410 35.72 -3.82 -6.68
CA SER A 410 35.09 -2.90 -7.64
C SER A 410 33.65 -2.63 -7.18
N SER A 411 33.18 -1.38 -7.23
CA SER A 411 31.78 -1.09 -6.87
C SER A 411 30.82 -1.96 -7.71
N ALA A 412 31.33 -2.43 -8.87
CA ALA A 412 30.75 -3.43 -9.75
C ALA A 412 30.68 -4.88 -9.23
N ASP A 413 31.39 -5.29 -8.17
CA ASP A 413 31.38 -6.69 -7.69
C ASP A 413 30.52 -6.93 -6.44
N ARG A 414 30.27 -5.91 -5.59
CA ARG A 414 29.54 -6.07 -4.32
C ARG A 414 28.18 -5.35 -4.25
N ALA A 415 28.03 -4.20 -4.90
CA ALA A 415 26.74 -3.49 -4.99
C ALA A 415 25.89 -3.97 -6.19
N MET A 416 26.52 -4.57 -7.20
CA MET A 416 25.83 -5.02 -8.43
C MET A 416 24.95 -6.26 -8.30
N SER A 417 25.03 -7.08 -7.24
CA SER A 417 24.32 -8.37 -7.29
C SER A 417 22.82 -8.26 -6.95
N VAL A 418 22.37 -7.66 -5.84
CA VAL A 418 20.92 -7.61 -5.54
C VAL A 418 20.28 -6.27 -5.87
N GLN A 419 20.92 -5.16 -5.48
CA GLN A 419 20.39 -3.82 -5.77
C GLN A 419 20.36 -3.54 -7.27
N GLY A 420 21.45 -3.83 -8.00
CA GLY A 420 21.46 -3.74 -9.46
C GLY A 420 20.42 -4.63 -10.15
N ARG A 421 20.11 -5.81 -9.59
CA ARG A 421 19.00 -6.67 -10.08
C ARG A 421 17.63 -6.05 -9.82
N ARG A 422 17.42 -5.42 -8.65
CA ARG A 422 16.19 -4.68 -8.34
C ARG A 422 16.02 -3.46 -9.24
N GLU A 423 17.07 -2.69 -9.45
CA GLU A 423 17.08 -1.55 -10.37
C GLU A 423 16.73 -1.98 -11.78
N LYS A 424 17.34 -3.06 -12.29
CA LYS A 424 17.01 -3.62 -13.61
C LYS A 424 15.55 -4.08 -13.69
N PHE A 425 15.05 -4.75 -12.64
CA PHE A 425 13.65 -5.15 -12.55
C PHE A 425 12.71 -3.94 -12.58
N LEU A 426 12.95 -2.94 -11.73
CA LEU A 426 12.13 -1.73 -11.66
C LEU A 426 12.28 -0.85 -12.90
N ALA A 427 13.42 -0.83 -13.57
CA ALA A 427 13.61 -0.11 -14.82
C ALA A 427 12.67 -0.65 -15.91
N SER A 428 12.52 -1.97 -16.01
CA SER A 428 11.55 -2.61 -16.91
C SER A 428 10.10 -2.25 -16.57
N MET A 429 9.77 -2.25 -15.27
CA MET A 429 8.44 -1.86 -14.77
C MET A 429 8.13 -0.37 -15.04
N ASN A 430 9.11 0.50 -14.79
CA ASN A 430 9.03 1.95 -15.04
C ASN A 430 8.89 2.25 -16.53
N ALA A 431 9.59 1.52 -17.40
CA ALA A 431 9.42 1.64 -18.86
C ALA A 431 7.99 1.26 -19.29
N SER A 432 7.42 0.21 -18.68
CA SER A 432 6.05 -0.22 -18.94
C SER A 432 5.01 0.80 -18.44
N LEU A 433 5.23 1.40 -17.27
CA LEU A 433 4.39 2.48 -16.76
C LEU A 433 4.44 3.73 -17.65
N ALA A 434 5.64 4.11 -18.10
CA ALA A 434 5.82 5.23 -19.01
C ALA A 434 5.10 4.98 -20.34
N ALA A 435 5.19 3.76 -20.89
CA ALA A 435 4.44 3.35 -22.09
C ALA A 435 2.91 3.39 -21.88
N ALA A 436 2.43 3.13 -20.67
CA ALA A 436 1.02 3.28 -20.29
C ALA A 436 0.60 4.76 -20.09
N GLY A 437 1.54 5.71 -20.08
CA GLY A 437 1.29 7.13 -19.84
C GLY A 437 1.16 7.51 -18.35
N TYR A 438 1.66 6.67 -17.44
CA TYR A 438 1.71 6.97 -16.01
C TYR A 438 3.02 7.69 -15.65
N ALA A 439 2.92 8.86 -15.00
CA ALA A 439 4.09 9.71 -14.72
C ALA A 439 4.92 9.28 -13.50
N GLY A 440 4.35 8.48 -12.59
CA GLY A 440 5.07 8.00 -11.41
C GLY A 440 6.10 6.92 -11.74
N ARG A 441 7.10 6.75 -10.87
CA ARG A 441 8.15 5.74 -10.99
C ARG A 441 8.38 5.02 -9.67
N PHE A 442 8.79 3.76 -9.75
CA PHE A 442 9.28 3.00 -8.61
C PHE A 442 10.73 3.36 -8.30
N ASP A 443 11.05 3.33 -7.02
CA ASP A 443 12.39 3.57 -6.49
C ASP A 443 12.99 2.26 -5.95
N ALA A 444 14.20 1.92 -6.41
CA ALA A 444 14.93 0.74 -5.96
C ALA A 444 15.50 0.91 -4.54
N ALA A 445 15.64 2.13 -4.03
CA ALA A 445 16.12 2.42 -2.69
C ALA A 445 15.11 2.04 -1.58
N ARG A 446 13.84 1.86 -1.95
CA ARG A 446 12.76 1.54 -1.01
C ARG A 446 12.91 0.13 -0.46
N LEU A 447 12.60 -0.03 0.83
CA LEU A 447 12.43 -1.35 1.43
C LEU A 447 11.17 -2.06 0.90
N TRP A 448 11.36 -3.28 0.40
CA TRP A 448 10.31 -4.11 -0.22
C TRP A 448 9.65 -5.04 0.79
N ASP A 449 8.33 -4.98 0.95
CA ASP A 449 7.61 -6.00 1.70
C ASP A 449 7.69 -7.37 1.02
N VAL A 450 7.19 -8.41 1.72
CA VAL A 450 7.21 -9.81 1.25
C VAL A 450 6.66 -9.94 -0.19
N PHE A 451 5.57 -9.24 -0.50
CA PHE A 451 4.91 -9.28 -1.82
C PHE A 451 5.20 -8.07 -2.73
N GLU A 452 6.16 -7.20 -2.41
CA GLU A 452 6.43 -5.98 -3.19
C GLU A 452 6.60 -6.26 -4.71
N PRO A 453 7.36 -7.27 -5.16
CA PRO A 453 7.51 -7.51 -6.60
C PRO A 453 6.19 -7.91 -7.27
N LEU A 454 5.31 -8.63 -6.56
CA LEU A 454 3.99 -9.01 -7.04
C LEU A 454 3.08 -7.79 -7.14
N LEU A 455 3.13 -6.90 -6.15
CA LEU A 455 2.37 -5.64 -6.12
C LEU A 455 2.79 -4.71 -7.25
N VAL A 456 4.10 -4.49 -7.43
CA VAL A 456 4.68 -3.69 -8.52
C VAL A 456 4.21 -4.20 -9.88
N SER A 457 4.36 -5.50 -10.14
CA SER A 457 3.94 -6.12 -11.40
C SER A 457 2.43 -6.00 -11.64
N SER A 458 1.62 -6.22 -10.59
CA SER A 458 0.16 -6.10 -10.69
C SER A 458 -0.29 -4.67 -10.97
N PHE A 459 0.37 -3.68 -10.36
CA PHE A 459 0.08 -2.26 -10.58
C PHE A 459 0.43 -1.83 -12.01
N VAL A 460 1.58 -2.28 -12.52
CA VAL A 460 2.00 -2.02 -13.90
C VAL A 460 0.99 -2.59 -14.89
N ALA A 461 0.53 -3.82 -14.66
CA ALA A 461 -0.52 -4.44 -15.47
C ALA A 461 -1.83 -3.64 -15.40
N LEU A 462 -2.26 -3.22 -14.20
CA LEU A 462 -3.43 -2.36 -14.05
C LEU A 462 -3.31 -1.06 -14.86
N ALA A 463 -2.15 -0.40 -14.80
CA ALA A 463 -1.91 0.85 -15.54
C ALA A 463 -1.93 0.64 -17.06
N ALA A 464 -1.30 -0.44 -17.54
CA ALA A 464 -1.30 -0.79 -18.97
C ALA A 464 -2.71 -1.15 -19.48
N ASP A 465 -3.49 -1.85 -18.65
CA ASP A 465 -4.83 -2.34 -18.99
C ASP A 465 -5.94 -1.31 -18.81
N ALA A 466 -5.67 -0.24 -18.05
CA ALA A 466 -6.65 0.83 -17.81
C ALA A 466 -7.03 1.52 -19.12
N ALA A 467 -8.34 1.75 -19.28
CA ALA A 467 -8.87 2.56 -20.37
C ALA A 467 -8.29 4.00 -20.30
N PRO A 468 -8.10 4.70 -21.43
CA PRO A 468 -7.53 6.05 -21.46
C PRO A 468 -8.22 7.02 -20.49
N GLU A 469 -9.54 6.90 -20.32
CA GLU A 469 -10.36 7.72 -19.43
C GLU A 469 -10.15 7.38 -17.94
N ALA A 470 -9.74 6.15 -17.64
CA ALA A 470 -9.50 5.66 -16.28
C ALA A 470 -8.06 5.92 -15.80
N ARG A 471 -7.09 6.02 -16.71
CA ARG A 471 -5.66 6.22 -16.35
C ARG A 471 -5.39 7.44 -15.46
N PRO A 472 -6.02 8.61 -15.67
CA PRO A 472 -5.83 9.77 -14.79
C PRO A 472 -6.30 9.54 -13.35
N LEU A 473 -7.16 8.52 -13.09
CA LEU A 473 -7.57 8.18 -11.73
C LEU A 473 -6.42 7.61 -10.90
N LEU A 474 -5.49 6.87 -11.51
CA LEU A 474 -4.37 6.26 -10.79
C LEU A 474 -3.57 7.29 -9.98
N PRO A 475 -3.00 8.36 -10.56
CA PRO A 475 -2.30 9.38 -9.79
C PRO A 475 -3.24 10.18 -8.86
N ARG A 476 -4.49 10.47 -9.28
CA ARG A 476 -5.50 11.18 -8.45
C ARG A 476 -5.77 10.45 -7.13
N LEU A 477 -5.85 9.13 -7.17
CA LEU A 477 -6.13 8.27 -6.02
C LEU A 477 -4.89 7.98 -5.15
N GLY A 478 -3.73 8.57 -5.44
CA GLY A 478 -2.49 8.36 -4.67
C GLY A 478 -1.52 7.33 -5.29
N GLY A 479 -1.80 6.87 -6.51
CA GLY A 479 -0.87 6.07 -7.30
C GLY A 479 -0.56 4.70 -6.68
N TYR A 480 0.71 4.31 -6.77
CA TYR A 480 1.17 3.02 -6.28
C TYR A 480 1.02 2.86 -4.75
N GLU A 481 1.18 3.93 -3.96
CA GLU A 481 1.03 3.83 -2.50
C GLU A 481 -0.39 3.42 -2.13
N ALA A 482 -1.40 4.05 -2.73
CA ALA A 482 -2.79 3.69 -2.50
C ALA A 482 -3.09 2.25 -2.96
N TYR A 483 -2.50 1.84 -4.09
CA TYR A 483 -2.61 0.46 -4.56
C TYR A 483 -1.97 -0.54 -3.59
N ARG A 484 -0.79 -0.24 -3.03
CA ARG A 484 -0.12 -1.09 -2.02
C ARG A 484 -0.98 -1.27 -0.78
N TYR A 485 -1.73 -0.25 -0.36
CA TYR A 485 -2.60 -0.32 0.83
C TYR A 485 -3.92 -1.07 0.62
N ASP A 486 -4.54 -1.00 -0.57
CA ASP A 486 -5.76 -1.75 -0.90
C ASP A 486 -5.84 -2.02 -2.41
N PRO A 487 -5.15 -3.06 -2.88
CA PRO A 487 -5.09 -3.40 -4.31
C PRO A 487 -6.47 -3.61 -4.91
N SER A 488 -7.38 -4.27 -4.18
CA SER A 488 -8.73 -4.59 -4.63
C SER A 488 -9.58 -3.34 -4.84
N LEU A 489 -9.50 -2.37 -3.92
CA LEU A 489 -10.25 -1.12 -4.02
C LEU A 489 -9.76 -0.24 -5.18
N VAL A 490 -8.45 -0.07 -5.34
CA VAL A 490 -7.88 0.72 -6.46
C VAL A 490 -8.19 0.05 -7.80
N GLN A 491 -8.06 -1.28 -7.89
CA GLN A 491 -8.48 -2.02 -9.08
C GLN A 491 -9.96 -1.77 -9.40
N ALA A 492 -10.83 -1.83 -8.41
CA ALA A 492 -12.25 -1.63 -8.60
C ALA A 492 -12.57 -0.21 -9.09
N ALA A 493 -11.90 0.80 -8.54
CA ALA A 493 -12.05 2.20 -8.94
C ALA A 493 -11.64 2.44 -10.40
N VAL A 494 -10.46 1.95 -10.78
CA VAL A 494 -9.97 2.09 -12.17
C VAL A 494 -10.89 1.38 -13.16
N ARG A 495 -11.41 0.20 -12.80
CA ARG A 495 -12.29 -0.58 -13.68
C ARG A 495 -13.72 -0.04 -13.78
N ARG A 496 -14.16 0.75 -12.79
CA ARG A 496 -15.48 1.40 -12.73
C ARG A 496 -15.30 2.92 -12.72
N HIS A 497 -14.44 3.41 -13.61
CA HIS A 497 -14.00 4.80 -13.64
C HIS A 497 -15.15 5.82 -13.71
N GLU A 498 -16.28 5.46 -14.33
CA GLU A 498 -17.48 6.29 -14.41
C GLU A 498 -18.08 6.57 -13.02
N LEU A 499 -18.04 5.58 -12.13
CA LEU A 499 -18.47 5.73 -10.73
C LEU A 499 -17.37 6.34 -9.86
N ALA A 500 -16.11 6.00 -10.15
CA ALA A 500 -14.95 6.46 -9.38
C ALA A 500 -14.73 7.99 -9.46
N ASN A 501 -15.33 8.68 -10.43
CA ASN A 501 -15.37 10.14 -10.47
C ASN A 501 -16.08 10.77 -9.26
N LEU A 502 -16.88 9.99 -8.51
CA LEU A 502 -17.53 10.43 -7.27
C LEU A 502 -16.65 10.27 -6.03
N ILE A 503 -15.45 9.68 -6.17
CA ILE A 503 -14.55 9.43 -5.04
C ILE A 503 -14.01 10.75 -4.51
N ASP A 504 -14.09 10.89 -3.19
CA ASP A 504 -13.38 11.90 -2.42
C ASP A 504 -11.87 11.59 -2.37
N GLU A 505 -11.08 12.34 -3.15
CA GLU A 505 -9.65 12.12 -3.31
C GLU A 505 -8.84 12.35 -2.03
N GLU A 506 -9.24 13.30 -1.18
CA GLU A 506 -8.55 13.58 0.08
C GLU A 506 -8.75 12.40 1.03
N ARG A 507 -10.00 11.97 1.19
CA ARG A 507 -10.35 10.83 2.03
C ARG A 507 -9.73 9.52 1.53
N PHE A 508 -9.59 9.37 0.21
CA PHE A 508 -8.97 8.18 -0.37
C PHE A 508 -7.45 8.15 -0.20
N ARG A 509 -6.77 9.31 -0.23
CA ARG A 509 -5.32 9.38 0.03
C ARG A 509 -4.96 9.04 1.48
N ASP A 510 -5.82 9.43 2.42
CA ASP A 510 -5.67 9.13 3.84
C ASP A 510 -6.22 7.76 4.23
N TYR A 511 -6.84 7.05 3.28
CA TYR A 511 -7.37 5.72 3.53
C TYR A 511 -6.23 4.74 3.85
N ARG A 512 -6.43 3.96 4.93
CA ARG A 512 -5.50 2.94 5.42
C ARG A 512 -6.25 1.64 5.64
N GLY A 513 -6.74 1.03 4.55
CA GLY A 513 -7.23 -0.35 4.51
C GLY A 513 -8.22 -0.73 5.63
N ALA A 514 -9.51 -0.39 5.53
CA ALA A 514 -10.54 -0.73 6.51
C ALA A 514 -10.90 -2.24 6.49
N ALA A 515 -11.42 -2.75 7.61
CA ALA A 515 -11.86 -4.14 7.81
C ALA A 515 -13.22 -4.48 7.17
N SER A 516 -13.78 -3.60 6.33
CA SER A 516 -15.11 -3.78 5.71
C SER A 516 -15.03 -4.49 4.35
N SER A 517 -16.16 -4.96 3.83
CA SER A 517 -16.21 -5.65 2.54
C SER A 517 -15.90 -4.72 1.36
N LEU A 518 -15.32 -5.28 0.29
CA LEU A 518 -14.95 -4.53 -0.91
C LEU A 518 -16.09 -3.65 -1.44
N LEU A 519 -17.33 -4.17 -1.44
CA LEU A 519 -18.50 -3.41 -1.85
C LEU A 519 -18.70 -2.17 -0.97
N HIS A 520 -18.71 -2.32 0.35
CA HIS A 520 -18.88 -1.20 1.28
C HIS A 520 -17.70 -0.22 1.23
N ARG A 521 -16.47 -0.72 1.05
CA ARG A 521 -15.29 0.12 0.84
C ARG A 521 -15.42 0.99 -0.40
N PHE A 522 -15.78 0.38 -1.53
CA PHE A 522 -15.95 1.08 -2.81
C PHE A 522 -17.10 2.09 -2.77
N VAL A 523 -18.26 1.68 -2.28
CA VAL A 523 -19.45 2.53 -2.14
C VAL A 523 -19.19 3.68 -1.17
N GLY A 524 -18.51 3.41 -0.05
CA GLY A 524 -18.08 4.43 0.91
C GLY A 524 -17.11 5.44 0.30
N ALA A 525 -16.12 4.97 -0.47
CA ALA A 525 -15.18 5.83 -1.20
C ALA A 525 -15.91 6.75 -2.18
N CYS A 526 -16.94 6.26 -2.87
CA CYS A 526 -17.76 7.05 -3.80
C CYS A 526 -18.82 7.95 -3.13
N ARG A 527 -18.86 8.04 -1.78
CA ARG A 527 -19.91 8.75 -1.01
C ARG A 527 -21.33 8.23 -1.27
N LEU A 528 -21.45 6.92 -1.51
CA LEU A 528 -22.71 6.24 -1.82
C LEU A 528 -23.21 5.37 -0.66
N SER A 529 -22.84 5.65 0.60
CA SER A 529 -23.05 4.75 1.75
C SER A 529 -24.50 4.30 2.01
N GLY A 530 -25.51 4.99 1.46
CA GLY A 530 -26.91 4.56 1.51
C GLY A 530 -27.39 3.70 0.33
N LEU A 531 -26.54 3.45 -0.68
CA LEU A 531 -26.85 2.62 -1.84
C LEU A 531 -27.02 1.14 -1.46
N VAL A 532 -26.28 0.67 -0.46
CA VAL A 532 -26.26 -0.74 -0.04
C VAL A 532 -26.63 -0.82 1.43
N ALA A 533 -27.63 -1.62 1.76
CA ALA A 533 -27.97 -1.89 3.16
C ALA A 533 -26.78 -2.51 3.90
N GLN A 534 -26.52 -2.08 5.14
CA GLN A 534 -25.43 -2.64 5.96
C GLN A 534 -25.62 -4.12 6.29
N SER A 535 -26.87 -4.60 6.24
CA SER A 535 -27.25 -6.00 6.48
C SER A 535 -27.18 -6.88 5.23
N ALA A 536 -26.67 -6.38 4.09
CA ALA A 536 -26.59 -7.15 2.86
C ALA A 536 -25.71 -8.39 3.06
N ASP A 537 -26.27 -9.58 2.81
CA ASP A 537 -25.54 -10.83 2.89
C ASP A 537 -24.55 -10.98 1.71
N LEU A 538 -23.69 -12.01 1.76
CA LEU A 538 -22.66 -12.20 0.74
C LEU A 538 -23.26 -12.37 -0.69
N PRO A 539 -24.30 -13.19 -0.93
CA PRO A 539 -24.97 -13.26 -2.23
C PRO A 539 -25.47 -11.90 -2.73
N ALA A 540 -26.12 -11.10 -1.88
CA ALA A 540 -26.57 -9.75 -2.23
C ALA A 540 -25.38 -8.84 -2.56
N GLN A 541 -24.32 -8.86 -1.75
CA GLN A 541 -23.11 -8.07 -2.01
C GLN A 541 -22.49 -8.41 -3.39
N ILE A 542 -22.43 -9.70 -3.75
CA ILE A 542 -21.90 -10.13 -5.06
C ILE A 542 -22.81 -9.68 -6.20
N ALA A 543 -24.14 -9.82 -6.04
CA ALA A 543 -25.11 -9.39 -7.05
C ALA A 543 -25.01 -7.87 -7.30
N ILE A 544 -24.97 -7.08 -6.24
CA ILE A 544 -24.79 -5.62 -6.31
C ILE A 544 -23.43 -5.28 -6.92
N TRP A 545 -22.35 -5.97 -6.55
CA TRP A 545 -21.02 -5.74 -7.14
C TRP A 545 -20.97 -5.94 -8.65
N ARG A 546 -21.69 -6.96 -9.14
CA ARG A 546 -21.86 -7.23 -10.58
C ARG A 546 -22.71 -6.16 -11.25
N LEU A 547 -23.78 -5.69 -10.60
CA LEU A 547 -24.60 -4.58 -11.09
C LEU A 547 -23.79 -3.28 -11.22
N LEU A 548 -22.94 -2.98 -10.26
CA LEU A 548 -22.04 -1.82 -10.30
C LEU A 548 -21.00 -1.88 -11.42
N ALA A 549 -20.77 -3.05 -12.03
CA ALA A 549 -19.95 -3.15 -13.24
C ALA A 549 -20.70 -2.73 -14.52
N GLN A 550 -22.01 -2.46 -14.45
CA GLN A 550 -22.82 -1.97 -15.56
C GLN A 550 -23.04 -0.45 -15.39
N PRO A 551 -22.21 0.42 -16.01
CA PRO A 551 -22.15 1.84 -15.68
C PRO A 551 -23.49 2.55 -15.91
N THR A 552 -24.19 2.23 -17.00
CA THR A 552 -25.49 2.85 -17.31
C THR A 552 -26.55 2.55 -16.26
N ALA A 553 -26.68 1.29 -15.84
CA ALA A 553 -27.65 0.88 -14.83
C ALA A 553 -27.30 1.45 -13.44
N ALA A 554 -26.02 1.37 -13.06
CA ALA A 554 -25.53 1.88 -11.79
C ALA A 554 -25.72 3.39 -11.65
N LEU A 555 -25.38 4.17 -12.68
CA LEU A 555 -25.55 5.63 -12.65
C LEU A 555 -27.03 6.05 -12.57
N ARG A 556 -27.93 5.33 -13.25
CA ARG A 556 -29.38 5.58 -13.16
C ARG A 556 -29.90 5.35 -11.74
N LEU A 557 -29.52 4.23 -11.13
CA LEU A 557 -29.83 3.89 -9.74
C LEU A 557 -29.36 4.96 -8.76
N ILE A 558 -28.10 5.39 -8.89
CA ILE A 558 -27.49 6.40 -8.01
C ILE A 558 -28.22 7.74 -8.17
N LYS A 559 -28.52 8.15 -9.40
CA LYS A 559 -29.27 9.40 -9.67
C LYS A 559 -30.69 9.36 -9.13
N ALA A 560 -31.38 8.22 -9.28
CA ALA A 560 -32.72 7.99 -8.74
C ALA A 560 -32.72 7.74 -7.22
N ARG A 561 -31.55 7.64 -6.57
CA ARG A 561 -31.34 7.42 -5.13
C ARG A 561 -32.04 6.16 -4.60
N ILE A 562 -31.97 5.07 -5.36
CA ILE A 562 -32.58 3.79 -4.97
C ILE A 562 -31.55 2.93 -4.26
N ALA A 563 -31.85 2.54 -3.02
CA ALA A 563 -31.06 1.62 -2.20
C ALA A 563 -31.38 0.16 -2.53
N LEU A 564 -30.36 -0.68 -2.49
CA LEU A 564 -30.41 -2.11 -2.75
C LEU A 564 -30.20 -2.87 -1.44
N ALA A 565 -31.06 -3.87 -1.20
CA ALA A 565 -31.02 -4.67 0.01
C ALA A 565 -30.78 -6.17 -0.26
N GLY A 566 -30.97 -6.64 -1.51
CA GLY A 566 -30.91 -8.05 -1.83
C GLY A 566 -30.39 -8.37 -3.23
N THR A 567 -30.93 -9.46 -3.78
CA THR A 567 -30.68 -9.95 -5.13
C THR A 567 -31.86 -9.60 -6.04
N GLU A 568 -32.24 -8.33 -6.09
CA GLU A 568 -33.35 -7.89 -6.94
C GLU A 568 -32.99 -8.10 -8.42
N ASP A 569 -33.98 -8.34 -9.30
CA ASP A 569 -33.71 -8.60 -10.72
C ASP A 569 -33.09 -7.35 -11.37
N ILE A 570 -31.86 -7.47 -11.85
CA ILE A 570 -31.09 -6.41 -12.53
C ILE A 570 -31.93 -5.71 -13.62
N ARG A 571 -32.76 -6.45 -14.37
CA ARG A 571 -33.61 -5.86 -15.41
C ARG A 571 -34.71 -5.00 -14.82
N GLN A 572 -35.36 -5.49 -13.77
CA GLN A 572 -36.40 -4.75 -13.05
C GLN A 572 -35.81 -3.49 -12.40
N ILE A 573 -34.63 -3.62 -11.78
CA ILE A 573 -33.89 -2.49 -11.21
C ILE A 573 -33.65 -1.40 -12.25
N GLY A 574 -33.14 -1.78 -13.43
CA GLY A 574 -32.87 -0.84 -14.51
C GLY A 574 -34.12 -0.09 -14.97
N ARG A 575 -35.26 -0.79 -15.12
CA ARG A 575 -36.54 -0.21 -15.53
C ARG A 575 -37.10 0.76 -14.47
N VAL A 576 -37.11 0.36 -13.20
CA VAL A 576 -37.57 1.20 -12.09
C VAL A 576 -36.72 2.47 -11.98
N ALA A 577 -35.40 2.33 -12.04
CA ALA A 577 -34.47 3.46 -11.98
C ALA A 577 -34.63 4.41 -13.18
N GLU A 578 -34.97 3.89 -14.37
CA GLU A 578 -35.22 4.70 -15.57
C GLU A 578 -36.50 5.53 -15.45
N LEU A 579 -37.59 4.94 -14.94
CA LEU A 579 -38.86 5.64 -14.73
C LEU A 579 -38.75 6.78 -13.70
N LEU A 580 -37.93 6.58 -12.66
CA LEU A 580 -37.73 7.57 -11.59
C LEU A 580 -36.56 8.52 -11.86
N LEU A 581 -35.87 8.39 -13.00
CA LEU A 581 -34.64 9.14 -13.27
C LEU A 581 -34.90 10.64 -13.39
N ASP A 582 -35.96 11.03 -14.10
CA ASP A 582 -36.30 12.41 -14.41
C ASP A 582 -37.28 12.98 -13.38
N GLU A 583 -36.83 13.98 -12.62
CA GLU A 583 -37.65 14.64 -11.60
C GLU A 583 -38.92 15.27 -12.18
N ALA A 584 -38.87 15.82 -13.41
CA ALA A 584 -40.04 16.44 -14.03
C ALA A 584 -41.11 15.42 -14.43
N ILE A 585 -40.70 14.20 -14.79
CA ILE A 585 -41.64 13.09 -15.04
C ILE A 585 -42.34 12.69 -13.73
N VAL A 586 -41.59 12.59 -12.64
CA VAL A 586 -42.13 12.23 -11.31
C VAL A 586 -43.05 13.34 -10.77
N GLU A 587 -42.71 14.61 -10.97
CA GLU A 587 -43.57 15.75 -10.61
C GLU A 587 -44.88 15.74 -11.40
N ARG A 588 -44.84 15.43 -12.71
CA ARG A 588 -46.06 15.25 -13.53
C ARG A 588 -46.93 14.09 -13.08
N ALA A 589 -46.33 13.00 -12.60
CA ALA A 589 -47.08 11.89 -12.03
C ALA A 589 -47.80 12.29 -10.73
N ALA A 590 -47.21 13.15 -9.91
CA ALA A 590 -47.88 13.67 -8.70
C ALA A 590 -49.10 14.52 -9.06
N ILE A 591 -49.00 15.37 -10.10
CA ILE A 591 -50.13 16.18 -10.62
C ILE A 591 -51.24 15.27 -11.15
N TYR A 592 -50.89 14.24 -11.92
CA TYR A 592 -51.85 13.22 -12.39
C TYR A 592 -52.62 12.57 -11.22
N CYS A 593 -51.93 12.22 -10.13
CA CYS A 593 -52.58 11.67 -8.94
C CYS A 593 -53.50 12.69 -8.26
N ASP A 594 -53.11 13.97 -8.17
CA ASP A 594 -53.99 15.02 -7.63
C ASP A 594 -55.27 15.16 -8.47
N ASP A 595 -55.15 15.16 -9.80
CA ASP A 595 -56.28 15.29 -10.73
C ASP A 595 -57.28 14.13 -10.60
N LEU A 596 -56.81 12.95 -10.17
CA LEU A 596 -57.65 11.76 -9.92
C LEU A 596 -58.10 11.61 -8.46
N GLY A 597 -57.74 12.54 -7.55
CA GLY A 597 -58.10 12.47 -6.13
C GLY A 597 -57.31 11.42 -5.32
N LEU A 598 -56.15 10.99 -5.82
CA LEU A 598 -55.25 10.01 -5.19
C LEU A 598 -54.22 10.72 -4.29
N GLU A 599 -54.70 11.32 -3.20
CA GLU A 599 -53.89 12.20 -2.33
C GLU A 599 -52.69 11.47 -1.68
N GLY A 600 -52.84 10.18 -1.34
CA GLY A 600 -51.78 9.39 -0.71
C GLY A 600 -50.61 9.09 -1.65
N GLU A 601 -50.91 8.75 -2.90
CA GLU A 601 -49.94 8.52 -3.97
C GLU A 601 -49.21 9.80 -4.36
N ALA A 602 -49.95 10.91 -4.54
CA ALA A 602 -49.38 12.22 -4.84
C ALA A 602 -48.41 12.68 -3.73
N GLN A 603 -48.81 12.51 -2.47
CA GLN A 603 -47.96 12.84 -1.33
C GLN A 603 -46.70 11.96 -1.28
N SER A 604 -46.81 10.66 -1.60
CA SER A 604 -45.66 9.75 -1.63
C SER A 604 -44.62 10.15 -2.68
N LEU A 605 -45.06 10.55 -3.89
CA LEU A 605 -44.19 11.07 -4.95
C LEU A 605 -43.50 12.38 -4.54
N ARG A 606 -44.22 13.32 -3.92
CA ARG A 606 -43.64 14.58 -3.41
C ARG A 606 -42.64 14.35 -2.29
N VAL A 607 -42.94 13.45 -1.35
CA VAL A 607 -42.02 13.06 -0.28
C VAL A 607 -40.75 12.44 -0.85
N TYR A 608 -40.87 11.57 -1.86
CA TYR A 608 -39.73 11.00 -2.56
C TYR A 608 -38.85 12.09 -3.20
N LEU A 609 -39.44 13.04 -3.95
CA LEU A 609 -38.69 14.14 -4.55
C LEU A 609 -37.99 15.02 -3.52
N ALA A 610 -38.67 15.34 -2.42
CA ALA A 610 -38.07 16.14 -1.33
C ALA A 610 -36.89 15.40 -0.66
N ARG A 611 -37.02 14.09 -0.42
CA ARG A 611 -35.94 13.23 0.11
C ARG A 611 -34.77 13.13 -0.86
N ARG A 612 -35.05 12.90 -2.14
CA ARG A 612 -34.03 12.83 -3.20
C ARG A 612 -33.21 14.12 -3.28
N LYS A 613 -33.87 15.30 -3.21
CA LYS A 613 -33.20 16.61 -3.20
C LYS A 613 -32.31 16.82 -1.97
N LYS A 614 -32.62 16.18 -0.83
CA LYS A 614 -31.78 16.16 0.38
C LYS A 614 -30.63 15.13 0.31
N GLY A 615 -30.63 14.26 -0.71
CA GLY A 615 -29.65 13.19 -0.87
C GLY A 615 -30.01 11.88 -0.16
N ASP A 616 -31.25 11.76 0.34
CA ASP A 616 -31.73 10.55 1.01
C ASP A 616 -32.01 9.43 0.02
N TRP A 617 -31.85 8.19 0.48
CA TRP A 617 -32.09 6.98 -0.31
C TRP A 617 -33.46 6.38 -0.01
N ILE A 618 -34.10 5.79 -1.03
CA ILE A 618 -35.38 5.08 -0.91
C ILE A 618 -35.17 3.58 -1.14
N THR A 619 -35.95 2.72 -0.50
CA THR A 619 -35.84 1.26 -0.70
C THR A 619 -36.30 0.85 -2.11
N PHE A 620 -35.80 -0.27 -2.61
CA PHE A 620 -36.21 -0.78 -3.93
C PHE A 620 -37.72 -1.09 -4.01
N ASP A 621 -38.32 -1.60 -2.93
CA ASP A 621 -39.76 -1.91 -2.88
C ASP A 621 -40.60 -0.62 -2.98
N ASP A 622 -40.23 0.41 -2.24
CA ASP A 622 -40.88 1.72 -2.32
C ASP A 622 -40.71 2.35 -3.71
N ALA A 623 -39.49 2.31 -4.26
CA ALA A 623 -39.20 2.79 -5.60
C ALA A 623 -40.02 2.05 -6.66
N SER A 624 -40.18 0.73 -6.53
CA SER A 624 -40.97 -0.08 -7.45
C SER A 624 -42.45 0.34 -7.43
N ARG A 625 -43.02 0.61 -6.25
CA ARG A 625 -44.40 1.11 -6.13
C ARG A 625 -44.58 2.47 -6.79
N LEU A 626 -43.64 3.40 -6.56
CA LEU A 626 -43.68 4.72 -7.20
C LEU A 626 -43.51 4.65 -8.72
N ALA A 627 -42.66 3.74 -9.21
CA ALA A 627 -42.42 3.57 -10.64
C ALA A 627 -43.67 3.10 -11.39
N VAL A 628 -44.53 2.26 -10.77
CA VAL A 628 -45.82 1.86 -11.37
C VAL A 628 -46.72 3.08 -11.57
N ILE A 629 -46.84 3.94 -10.55
CA ILE A 629 -47.65 5.17 -10.64
C ILE A 629 -47.11 6.11 -11.74
N VAL A 630 -45.79 6.26 -11.81
CA VAL A 630 -45.14 7.09 -12.83
C VAL A 630 -45.33 6.51 -14.23
N GLU A 631 -45.30 5.20 -14.39
CA GLU A 631 -45.57 4.54 -15.67
C GLU A 631 -47.02 4.75 -16.13
N GLU A 632 -47.99 4.59 -15.24
CA GLU A 632 -49.41 4.85 -15.53
C GLU A 632 -49.64 6.31 -15.93
N ALA A 633 -49.10 7.26 -15.17
CA ALA A 633 -49.18 8.68 -15.49
C ALA A 633 -48.54 9.00 -16.86
N ASN A 634 -47.40 8.38 -17.19
CA ASN A 634 -46.75 8.57 -18.48
C ASN A 634 -47.60 8.03 -19.64
N VAL A 635 -48.30 6.90 -19.47
CA VAL A 635 -49.23 6.38 -20.48
C VAL A 635 -50.40 7.35 -20.68
N TYR A 636 -50.98 7.86 -19.60
CA TYR A 636 -52.07 8.84 -19.64
C TYR A 636 -51.66 10.13 -20.37
N TRP A 637 -50.52 10.73 -19.98
CA TRP A 637 -50.05 11.96 -20.63
C TRP A 637 -49.69 11.75 -22.10
N ARG A 638 -49.13 10.60 -22.47
CA ARG A 638 -48.88 10.28 -23.90
C ARG A 638 -50.17 10.16 -24.69
N GLN A 639 -51.23 9.56 -24.13
CA GLN A 639 -52.53 9.49 -24.78
C GLN A 639 -53.11 10.89 -25.02
N ILE A 640 -53.05 11.77 -24.01
CA ILE A 640 -53.46 13.17 -24.16
C ILE A 640 -52.63 13.91 -25.21
N GLU A 641 -51.32 13.69 -25.23
CA GLU A 641 -50.43 14.30 -26.23
C GLU A 641 -50.76 13.83 -27.65
N VAL A 642 -51.06 12.54 -27.84
CA VAL A 642 -51.49 11.97 -29.12
C VAL A 642 -52.86 12.52 -29.53
N GLU A 643 -53.85 12.53 -28.64
CA GLU A 643 -55.18 13.09 -28.90
C GLU A 643 -55.12 14.59 -29.22
N ARG A 644 -54.25 15.35 -28.54
CA ARG A 644 -53.98 16.77 -28.84
C ARG A 644 -53.28 16.95 -30.18
N ALA A 645 -52.34 16.08 -30.53
CA ALA A 645 -51.66 16.12 -31.82
C ALA A 645 -52.65 15.80 -32.97
N GLU A 646 -53.51 14.80 -32.79
CA GLU A 646 -54.56 14.42 -33.74
C GLU A 646 -55.61 15.52 -33.89
N THR A 647 -56.06 16.16 -32.80
CA THR A 647 -57.00 17.29 -32.87
C THR A 647 -56.37 18.55 -33.46
N VAL A 648 -55.07 18.80 -33.27
CA VAL A 648 -54.35 19.87 -33.97
C VAL A 648 -54.19 19.56 -35.46
N GLU A 649 -53.96 18.30 -35.83
CA GLU A 649 -53.88 17.88 -37.23
C GLU A 649 -55.25 17.92 -37.93
N GLU A 650 -56.33 17.54 -37.23
CA GLU A 650 -57.72 17.70 -37.69
C GLU A 650 -58.13 19.17 -37.80
N ALA A 651 -57.75 20.02 -36.82
CA ALA A 651 -57.97 21.46 -36.89
C ALA A 651 -57.17 22.11 -38.03
N ALA A 652 -55.96 21.63 -38.32
CA ALA A 652 -55.15 22.06 -39.47
C ALA A 652 -55.74 21.59 -40.81
N ARG A 653 -56.40 20.42 -40.86
CA ARG A 653 -57.16 19.94 -42.02
C ARG A 653 -58.52 20.63 -42.19
N ALA A 654 -59.13 21.11 -41.10
CA ALA A 654 -60.40 21.85 -41.08
C ALA A 654 -60.23 23.37 -41.25
N ALA A 655 -59.00 23.90 -41.15
CA ALA A 655 -58.71 25.27 -41.51
C ALA A 655 -58.99 25.49 -43.02
N PRO A 656 -59.72 26.54 -43.42
CA PRO A 656 -60.02 26.78 -44.82
C PRO A 656 -58.71 26.96 -45.59
N GLN A 657 -58.49 26.10 -46.59
CA GLN A 657 -57.38 26.27 -47.54
C GLN A 657 -57.45 27.71 -48.10
N PRO A 658 -56.33 28.45 -48.16
CA PRO A 658 -56.31 29.71 -48.88
C PRO A 658 -56.80 29.43 -50.30
N LYS A 659 -57.89 30.09 -50.70
CA LYS A 659 -58.45 29.97 -52.05
C LYS A 659 -57.30 30.07 -53.05
N PRO A 660 -57.13 29.12 -53.97
CA PRO A 660 -56.13 29.26 -55.01
C PRO A 660 -56.41 30.58 -55.73
N GLU A 661 -55.40 31.45 -55.80
CA GLU A 661 -55.48 32.65 -56.61
C GLU A 661 -55.94 32.22 -58.00
N GLY A 662 -57.12 32.67 -58.40
CA GLY A 662 -57.69 32.30 -59.69
C GLY A 662 -56.70 32.64 -60.81
N LEU A 663 -56.73 31.86 -61.89
CA LEU A 663 -55.92 31.96 -63.12
C LEU A 663 -55.68 33.40 -63.65
N LEU A 664 -56.50 34.38 -63.27
CA LEU A 664 -56.35 35.79 -63.60
C LEU A 664 -55.24 36.53 -62.80
N ALA A 665 -54.85 36.04 -61.61
CA ALA A 665 -53.71 36.60 -60.86
C ALA A 665 -52.37 36.18 -61.47
N THR A 666 -52.27 34.94 -61.96
CA THR A 666 -51.07 34.42 -62.64
C THR A 666 -50.86 35.07 -64.01
N MET A 667 -51.93 35.45 -64.73
CA MET A 667 -51.80 36.20 -65.99
C MET A 667 -51.33 37.64 -65.81
N ARG A 668 -51.63 38.29 -64.67
CA ARG A 668 -51.20 39.67 -64.41
C ARG A 668 -49.69 39.78 -64.16
N ASN A 669 -49.07 38.76 -63.56
CA ASN A 669 -47.62 38.70 -63.34
C ASN A 669 -46.82 38.27 -64.58
N PHE A 670 -47.46 37.63 -65.57
CA PHE A 670 -46.79 37.25 -66.82
C PHE A 670 -46.68 38.41 -67.84
N PHE A 671 -47.60 39.38 -67.81
CA PHE A 671 -47.60 40.53 -68.74
C PHE A 671 -46.84 41.77 -68.22
N LEU A 672 -46.47 41.83 -66.93
CA LEU A 672 -45.82 43.02 -66.33
C LEU A 672 -44.34 42.81 -65.93
N GLY A 673 -43.74 41.64 -66.22
CA GLY A 673 -42.37 41.29 -65.80
C GLY A 673 -41.28 41.27 -66.88
N GLY A 674 -41.55 41.78 -68.09
CA GLY A 674 -40.56 41.84 -69.17
C GLY A 674 -39.85 43.19 -69.22
N GLY A 675 -38.68 43.32 -68.57
CA GLY A 675 -38.07 44.65 -68.39
C GLY A 675 -36.59 44.73 -68.02
N SER A 676 -35.74 43.88 -68.61
CA SER A 676 -34.35 44.21 -68.99
C SER A 676 -33.26 44.41 -67.91
N LYS A 677 -32.10 43.76 -68.20
CA LYS A 677 -30.70 44.19 -67.99
C LYS A 677 -30.28 44.46 -66.54
N GLY A 678 -29.28 43.80 -65.97
CA GLY A 678 -28.09 43.16 -66.50
C GLY A 678 -27.03 43.19 -65.37
N PRO A 679 -25.98 42.36 -65.42
CA PRO A 679 -25.16 42.04 -64.25
C PRO A 679 -24.03 43.03 -64.06
N ARG A 680 -23.57 43.22 -62.82
CA ARG A 680 -22.14 43.44 -62.51
C ARG A 680 -21.83 43.33 -61.03
N SER A 681 -20.75 42.58 -60.80
CA SER A 681 -19.84 42.45 -59.64
C SER A 681 -20.44 42.01 -58.32
#